data_AF-A0A9E4MLS7-F1
#
_entry.id   AF-A0A9E4MLS7-F1
#
_cell.length_a   1.000
_cell.length_b   1.000
_cell.length_c   1.000
_cell.angle_alpha   90.00
_cell.angle_beta   90.00
_cell.angle_gamma   90.00
#
_symmetry.space_group_name_H-M   'P 1'
#
loop_
_entity.id
_entity.type
_entity.pdbx_description
1 polymer ?
#
loop_
_entity_poly.entity_id
_entity_poly.type
_entity_poly.pdbx_seq_one_letter_code
_entity_poly.pdbx_strand_id
1 'polypeptide(L)'
;MSETILSLFWQLVGWVFALNAEAFRVVSTIPQGLTIALFIVLFAGLSQAIAQSIILFINQVQPIRYVFSLLINTILFVAGFLFLVFSTWLITLLPGSVKVSLITLITVLGISYAPLVFSFLGVLPYLGVPLLSLLSVWHLLAIVVGFDAITGIGVEKALGYVVFGWIMLQILQQTLGRPLANFGRWLTDTVAGVDLSTRRQDVAHIVQTRAQESSSVWQEQLLERITEIRQPNNLSELTPETTGTENRPLQSSTSTTTATLSRLPETIENPKTRINRTLNTILGLLGIAVLTYVIIVFLRPVREWWFGWYSSLPTVFRLTFKLFWIGLVALVVAGILAPLETLGWWAGWYDDQVDTIDNVGELAEPVADPKNISRYIVYLDGIGKSNYEYLPDIEEFLNTLAPALPDDIALIRGILPYSVLSKPLDQDRPLAFFWKLADQARIANPASLLGLLINIRNVLIVGVSADQRYGPLYNQGIAQVVYNGLVKNGYPLNSSIPITLIGYSGGGQMSCACATFLKRALSAPIDVISLGGVISGNCNILKLEHLYHLVGDKDGVEQIGPIMFPGRWKLFLLSYWNRAKRRGKISIFSMGPVGHQVPGGILDPNVILSDGRSSLQQTIDYIKKIVQGDLLPPIDLSAVQPSNYQLYRQADFNHPDYYPIDQTVNPNLYKPIGTWMGRLILPKLEERQQIRGVLFEVHHGDADHQHLIGQVVKLRWVAHREVQKLVQAVTQDVHFSADAEYTSKYGGLVHPVRLNHWQQVDPLESLAGSHPVDDVIVMLEGAVSVEENPTTTSKYPVTLRTYNTPIQITGRYYGLIQFVEPIADTDQFRVIHFNRISRQFDGPEERVRLPQVVLGKDSASYPSTTHDIERSPLNETGWYIYGAKDKNGQFVVQSLAPRSLLRLQPEQVIFGKAAYRYIRSQAWDNIVAQKGRISSVLCLNGSDESSSAIQNAIDAWQEGDRALLLHTYGGIGGKNKEPAAATPIFFGHFAYGVAQVVRDPLADELRFEISYHQVYTHNTDGLIAGTLHWSRYLGDRQFGWLGSRPVCDILVKLDAFTGDYDFEGLQRSPLTRMLAQLQVMTARYRIGDGTGGTYVGPANNCAQDSNQALFASIQDTKAIIQSNQDWLQNWGSVYPQQAERFGQLIKLGADLKRELQPFGKPRPDWENQEYNLGSTLEDEPLRNLAMGLGSWRTLLPRKASDTVVQIFLKYNACVWVLRTNQVGGYDPDIEPVAPMTF
;
A
#
# COMPACT_ATOMS: atom_id res chain seq x y z
N MET A 1 -39.50 -23.68 38.72
CA MET A 1 -40.32 -22.45 38.78
C MET A 1 -41.77 -22.85 38.58
N SER A 2 -42.70 -22.45 39.45
CA SER A 2 -44.14 -22.58 39.18
C SER A 2 -44.52 -21.71 37.97
N GLU A 3 -45.56 -22.07 37.21
CA GLU A 3 -46.03 -21.29 36.04
C GLU A 3 -46.21 -19.79 36.34
N THR A 4 -46.63 -19.47 37.57
CA THR A 4 -46.84 -18.09 38.07
C THR A 4 -45.55 -17.28 38.25
N ILE A 5 -44.42 -17.92 38.55
CA ILE A 5 -43.12 -17.22 38.70
C ILE A 5 -42.49 -16.96 37.33
N LEU A 6 -42.65 -17.89 36.38
CA LEU A 6 -42.11 -17.74 35.04
C LEU A 6 -42.86 -16.66 34.24
N SER A 7 -44.19 -16.56 34.40
CA SER A 7 -44.97 -15.47 33.79
C SER A 7 -44.59 -14.10 34.37
N LEU A 8 -44.42 -14.01 35.69
CA LEU A 8 -43.97 -12.79 36.37
C LEU A 8 -42.57 -12.36 35.93
N PHE A 9 -41.65 -13.32 35.76
CA PHE A 9 -40.29 -13.06 35.24
C PHE A 9 -40.33 -12.38 33.86
N TRP A 10 -41.09 -12.92 32.91
CA TRP A 10 -41.16 -12.37 31.56
C TRP A 10 -41.92 -11.04 31.49
N GLN A 11 -42.94 -10.85 32.33
CA GLN A 11 -43.64 -9.58 32.47
C GLN A 11 -42.69 -8.47 32.96
N LEU A 12 -41.89 -8.76 33.98
CA LEU A 12 -40.88 -7.85 34.52
C LEU A 12 -39.80 -7.50 33.49
N VAL A 13 -39.30 -8.47 32.73
CA VAL A 13 -38.38 -8.23 31.60
C VAL A 13 -38.99 -7.28 30.58
N GLY A 14 -40.25 -7.50 30.17
CA GLY A 14 -40.97 -6.62 29.25
C GLY A 14 -41.12 -5.19 29.76
N TRP A 15 -41.44 -5.01 31.05
CA TRP A 15 -41.59 -3.68 31.66
C TRP A 15 -40.27 -2.92 31.72
N VAL A 16 -39.15 -3.60 31.98
CA VAL A 16 -37.81 -3.00 31.97
C VAL A 16 -37.41 -2.58 30.56
N PHE A 17 -37.72 -3.40 29.55
CA PHE A 17 -37.52 -3.03 28.14
C PHE A 17 -38.30 -1.78 27.76
N ALA A 18 -39.49 -1.57 28.32
CA ALA A 18 -40.28 -0.36 28.14
C ALA A 18 -39.81 0.83 29.02
N LEU A 19 -38.74 0.67 29.81
CA LEU A 19 -38.28 1.63 30.81
C LEU A 19 -39.41 2.08 31.76
N ASN A 20 -40.32 1.15 32.09
CA ASN A 20 -41.44 1.44 32.97
C ASN A 20 -40.97 1.40 34.44
N ALA A 21 -41.03 2.56 35.11
CA ALA A 21 -40.64 2.72 36.52
C ALA A 21 -41.35 1.74 37.47
N GLU A 22 -42.55 1.28 37.11
CA GLU A 22 -43.34 0.34 37.93
C GLU A 22 -42.68 -1.04 38.02
N ALA A 23 -41.88 -1.45 37.03
CA ALA A 23 -41.11 -2.71 37.08
C ALA A 23 -40.17 -2.76 38.28
N PHE A 24 -39.48 -1.64 38.51
CA PHE A 24 -38.48 -1.49 39.55
C PHE A 24 -39.11 -1.36 40.93
N ARG A 25 -40.32 -0.79 41.00
CA ARG A 25 -41.12 -0.71 42.24
C ARG A 25 -41.71 -2.07 42.61
N VAL A 26 -42.38 -2.75 41.68
CA VAL A 26 -43.01 -4.05 41.91
C VAL A 26 -41.98 -5.12 42.27
N VAL A 27 -40.83 -5.17 41.60
CA VAL A 27 -39.79 -6.16 41.94
C VAL A 27 -39.21 -5.94 43.34
N SER A 28 -39.23 -4.71 43.85
CA SER A 28 -38.70 -4.38 45.18
C SER A 28 -39.66 -4.74 46.33
N THR A 29 -40.95 -4.98 46.04
CA THR A 29 -42.00 -5.24 47.03
C THR A 29 -42.42 -6.71 47.12
N ILE A 30 -42.15 -7.51 46.08
CA ILE A 30 -42.49 -8.94 46.08
C ILE A 30 -41.43 -9.80 46.81
N PRO A 31 -41.83 -10.85 47.57
CA PRO A 31 -40.89 -11.69 48.32
C PRO A 31 -39.83 -12.39 47.46
N GLN A 32 -40.13 -12.67 46.20
CA GLN A 32 -39.23 -13.35 45.25
C GLN A 32 -38.39 -12.37 44.40
N GLY A 33 -38.46 -11.06 44.65
CA GLY A 33 -37.84 -10.03 43.82
C GLY A 33 -36.32 -10.16 43.67
N LEU A 34 -35.62 -10.39 44.79
CA LEU A 34 -34.18 -10.60 44.81
C LEU A 34 -33.76 -11.80 43.96
N THR A 35 -34.48 -12.92 44.10
CA THR A 35 -34.23 -14.15 43.34
C THR A 35 -34.40 -13.93 41.84
N ILE A 36 -35.47 -13.23 41.44
CA ILE A 36 -35.72 -12.88 40.03
C ILE A 36 -34.60 -12.00 39.48
N ALA A 37 -34.18 -10.97 40.22
CA ALA A 37 -33.10 -10.07 39.82
C ALA A 37 -31.78 -10.82 39.62
N LEU A 38 -31.40 -11.72 40.53
CA LEU A 38 -30.19 -12.53 40.40
C LEU A 38 -30.25 -13.50 39.20
N PHE A 39 -31.42 -14.10 38.92
CA PHE A 39 -31.58 -14.92 37.71
C PHE A 39 -31.44 -14.08 36.43
N ILE A 40 -31.98 -12.86 36.39
CA ILE A 40 -31.82 -11.95 35.24
C ILE A 40 -30.33 -11.65 35.01
N VAL A 41 -29.59 -11.31 36.06
CA VAL A 41 -28.14 -11.06 35.95
C VAL A 41 -27.38 -12.31 35.51
N LEU A 42 -27.74 -13.48 36.02
CA LEU A 42 -27.13 -14.75 35.61
C LEU A 42 -27.36 -15.05 34.12
N PHE A 43 -28.61 -14.92 33.64
CA PHE A 43 -28.93 -15.12 32.23
C PHE A 43 -28.29 -14.06 31.34
N ALA A 44 -28.23 -12.80 31.78
CA ALA A 44 -27.50 -11.75 31.09
C ALA A 44 -26.00 -12.07 30.99
N GLY A 45 -25.38 -12.56 32.07
CA GLY A 45 -23.98 -12.98 32.09
C GLY A 45 -23.71 -14.15 31.13
N LEU A 46 -24.57 -15.17 31.11
CA LEU A 46 -24.45 -16.28 30.17
C LEU A 46 -24.62 -15.83 28.71
N SER A 47 -25.62 -14.98 28.47
CA SER A 47 -25.91 -14.40 27.16
C SER A 47 -24.73 -13.58 26.64
N GLN A 48 -24.11 -12.79 27.51
CA GLN A 48 -22.91 -12.01 27.22
C GLN A 48 -21.68 -12.91 26.96
N ALA A 49 -21.50 -13.96 27.77
CA ALA A 49 -20.42 -14.94 27.57
C ALA A 49 -20.54 -15.64 26.22
N ILE A 50 -21.76 -16.00 25.80
CA ILE A 50 -22.03 -16.54 24.46
C ILE A 50 -21.70 -15.51 23.38
N ALA A 51 -22.10 -14.25 23.54
CA ALA A 51 -21.82 -13.18 22.58
C ALA A 51 -20.30 -12.94 22.36
N GLN A 52 -19.50 -13.16 23.40
CA GLN A 52 -18.04 -12.97 23.41
C GLN A 52 -17.26 -14.28 23.22
N SER A 53 -17.95 -15.39 22.99
CA SER A 53 -17.39 -16.74 22.92
C SER A 53 -16.34 -16.92 21.83
N ILE A 54 -16.34 -16.07 20.79
CA ILE A 54 -15.32 -16.05 19.75
C ILE A 54 -13.89 -16.03 20.29
N ILE A 55 -13.65 -15.36 21.43
CA ILE A 55 -12.31 -15.29 22.04
C ILE A 55 -11.82 -16.70 22.42
N LEU A 56 -12.71 -17.57 22.87
CA LEU A 56 -12.37 -18.95 23.23
C LEU A 56 -12.00 -19.77 21.98
N PHE A 57 -12.70 -19.56 20.87
CA PHE A 57 -12.35 -20.19 19.60
C PHE A 57 -11.00 -19.70 19.06
N ILE A 58 -10.73 -18.40 19.12
CA ILE A 58 -9.46 -17.83 18.65
C ILE A 58 -8.27 -18.44 19.41
N ASN A 59 -8.43 -18.64 20.72
CA ASN A 59 -7.43 -19.27 21.57
C ASN A 59 -7.47 -20.83 21.53
N GLN A 60 -8.20 -21.43 20.58
CA GLN A 60 -8.27 -22.89 20.35
C GLN A 60 -8.68 -23.70 21.61
N VAL A 61 -9.62 -23.16 22.38
CA VAL A 61 -10.14 -23.86 23.57
C VAL A 61 -10.89 -25.12 23.14
N GLN A 62 -10.57 -26.25 23.78
CA GLN A 62 -11.19 -27.55 23.52
C GLN A 62 -12.69 -27.56 23.84
N PRO A 63 -13.55 -28.33 23.14
CA PRO A 63 -15.01 -28.26 23.26
C PRO A 63 -15.57 -28.41 24.69
N ILE A 64 -15.00 -29.31 25.50
CA ILE A 64 -15.44 -29.49 26.90
C ILE A 64 -15.05 -28.27 27.75
N ARG A 65 -13.82 -27.75 27.57
CA ARG A 65 -13.33 -26.57 28.29
C ARG A 65 -14.05 -25.30 27.88
N TYR A 66 -14.56 -25.23 26.65
CA TYR A 66 -15.40 -24.14 26.17
C TYR A 66 -16.67 -24.00 27.02
N VAL A 67 -17.38 -25.09 27.32
CA VAL A 67 -18.59 -25.05 28.16
C VAL A 67 -18.26 -24.56 29.58
N PHE A 68 -17.20 -25.08 30.20
CA PHE A 68 -16.77 -24.61 31.52
C PHE A 68 -16.32 -23.15 31.50
N SER A 69 -15.68 -22.70 30.42
CA SER A 69 -15.27 -21.31 30.22
C SER A 69 -16.46 -20.36 30.13
N LEU A 70 -17.56 -20.78 29.48
CA LEU A 70 -18.80 -20.00 29.47
C LEU A 70 -19.42 -19.90 30.87
N LEU A 71 -19.44 -21.01 31.62
CA LEU A 71 -19.99 -21.03 32.98
C LEU A 71 -19.17 -20.15 33.93
N ILE A 72 -17.84 -20.22 33.88
CA ILE A 72 -16.99 -19.38 34.75
C ILE A 72 -17.09 -17.90 34.39
N ASN A 73 -17.13 -17.55 33.10
CA ASN A 73 -17.35 -16.16 32.67
C ASN A 73 -18.71 -15.63 33.15
N THR A 74 -19.74 -16.48 33.16
CA THR A 74 -21.06 -16.14 33.70
C THR A 74 -20.98 -15.83 35.21
N ILE A 75 -20.24 -16.64 35.98
CA ILE A 75 -20.05 -16.44 37.43
C ILE A 75 -19.28 -15.15 37.69
N LEU A 76 -18.19 -14.91 36.95
CA LEU A 76 -17.39 -13.68 37.06
C LEU A 76 -18.20 -12.43 36.70
N PHE A 77 -19.12 -12.54 35.73
CA PHE A 77 -20.05 -11.47 35.40
C PHE A 77 -20.98 -11.12 36.57
N VAL A 78 -21.56 -12.12 37.24
CA VAL A 78 -22.41 -11.91 38.44
C VAL A 78 -21.60 -11.29 39.57
N ALA A 79 -20.35 -11.72 39.79
CA ALA A 79 -19.46 -11.12 40.78
C ALA A 79 -19.15 -9.65 40.46
N GLY A 80 -18.88 -9.33 39.19
CA GLY A 80 -18.68 -7.95 38.72
C GLY A 80 -19.92 -7.07 38.94
N PHE A 81 -21.11 -7.60 38.68
CA PHE A 81 -22.37 -6.94 38.99
C PHE A 81 -22.51 -6.63 40.49
N LEU A 82 -22.29 -7.61 41.37
CA LEU A 82 -22.39 -7.41 42.82
C LEU A 82 -21.41 -6.33 43.31
N PHE A 83 -20.21 -6.30 42.71
CA PHE A 83 -19.20 -5.30 43.03
C PHE A 83 -19.59 -3.90 42.55
N LEU A 84 -20.19 -3.77 41.35
CA LEU A 84 -20.76 -2.51 40.87
C LEU A 84 -21.86 -2.02 41.83
N VAL A 85 -22.81 -2.88 42.21
CA VAL A 85 -23.89 -2.51 43.13
C VAL A 85 -23.34 -2.08 44.49
N PHE A 86 -22.36 -2.79 45.02
CA PHE A 86 -21.68 -2.43 46.26
C PHE A 86 -21.00 -1.06 46.18
N SER A 87 -20.30 -0.77 45.07
CA SER A 87 -19.66 0.54 44.86
C SER A 87 -20.67 1.69 44.78
N THR A 88 -21.82 1.47 44.12
CA THR A 88 -22.92 2.43 44.06
C THR A 88 -23.57 2.62 45.45
N TRP A 89 -23.72 1.54 46.22
CA TRP A 89 -24.24 1.61 47.59
C TRP A 89 -23.33 2.42 48.52
N LEU A 90 -22.00 2.33 48.40
CA LEU A 90 -21.08 3.14 49.21
C LEU A 90 -21.33 4.65 49.04
N ILE A 91 -21.73 5.10 47.84
CA ILE A 91 -22.09 6.51 47.59
C ILE A 91 -23.35 6.89 48.37
N THR A 92 -24.31 5.96 48.50
CA THR A 92 -25.54 6.18 49.28
C THR A 92 -25.31 6.39 50.78
N LEU A 93 -24.10 6.09 51.28
CA LEU A 93 -23.70 6.30 52.67
C LEU A 93 -23.11 7.70 52.93
N LEU A 94 -22.81 8.48 51.89
CA LEU A 94 -22.21 9.80 52.04
C LEU A 94 -23.20 10.83 52.62
N PRO A 95 -22.74 11.79 53.45
CA PRO A 95 -23.58 12.86 53.98
C PRO A 95 -24.26 13.67 52.86
N GLY A 96 -25.59 13.81 52.91
CA GLY A 96 -26.38 14.50 51.88
C GLY A 96 -26.86 13.63 50.72
N SER A 97 -26.57 12.32 50.75
CA SER A 97 -27.05 11.35 49.76
C SER A 97 -28.40 10.72 50.15
N VAL A 98 -29.07 10.10 49.16
CA VAL A 98 -30.22 9.20 49.38
C VAL A 98 -29.80 7.94 50.12
N LYS A 99 -30.63 7.49 51.07
CA LYS A 99 -30.42 6.25 51.82
C LYS A 99 -31.23 5.13 51.20
N VAL A 100 -30.54 4.11 50.67
CA VAL A 100 -31.17 2.93 50.07
C VAL A 100 -30.52 1.68 50.64
N SER A 101 -31.33 0.63 50.91
CA SER A 101 -30.78 -0.64 51.37
C SER A 101 -29.99 -1.35 50.25
N LEU A 102 -28.91 -2.05 50.61
CA LEU A 102 -28.10 -2.79 49.64
C LEU A 102 -28.94 -3.86 48.90
N ILE A 103 -29.85 -4.54 49.60
CA ILE A 103 -30.74 -5.56 49.00
C ILE A 103 -31.69 -4.94 47.98
N THR A 104 -32.24 -3.75 48.28
CA THR A 104 -33.08 -3.00 47.34
C THR A 104 -32.28 -2.60 46.10
N LEU A 105 -31.04 -2.13 46.26
CA LEU A 105 -30.16 -1.81 45.13
C LEU A 105 -29.79 -3.05 44.30
N ILE A 106 -29.47 -4.19 44.93
CA ILE A 106 -29.20 -5.45 44.21
C ILE A 106 -30.43 -5.87 43.40
N THR A 107 -31.62 -5.75 43.97
CA THR A 107 -32.86 -6.15 43.31
C THR A 107 -33.18 -5.25 42.12
N VAL A 108 -33.09 -3.93 42.30
CA VAL A 108 -33.47 -2.91 41.31
C VAL A 108 -32.43 -2.76 40.21
N LEU A 109 -31.15 -2.76 40.57
CA LEU A 109 -30.07 -2.76 39.58
C LEU A 109 -29.96 -4.12 38.89
N GLY A 110 -30.25 -5.24 39.57
CA GLY A 110 -30.22 -6.56 38.95
C GLY A 110 -31.27 -6.74 37.86
N ILE A 111 -32.51 -6.29 38.10
CA ILE A 111 -33.55 -6.34 37.07
C ILE A 111 -33.24 -5.44 35.86
N SER A 112 -32.46 -4.37 36.04
CA SER A 112 -32.03 -3.48 34.95
C SER A 112 -31.14 -4.17 33.91
N TYR A 113 -30.58 -5.36 34.22
CA TYR A 113 -29.82 -6.20 33.27
C TYR A 113 -30.73 -6.97 32.30
N ALA A 114 -32.06 -6.86 32.41
CA ALA A 114 -32.99 -7.54 31.52
C ALA A 114 -32.71 -7.33 30.02
N PRO A 115 -32.29 -6.13 29.53
CA PRO A 115 -31.90 -5.98 28.13
C PRO A 115 -30.74 -6.88 27.71
N LEU A 116 -29.77 -7.09 28.60
CA LEU A 116 -28.58 -7.90 28.34
C LEU A 116 -28.86 -9.41 28.32
N VAL A 117 -30.06 -9.86 28.71
CA VAL A 117 -30.49 -11.25 28.46
C VAL A 117 -30.49 -11.57 26.97
N PHE A 118 -30.64 -10.56 26.10
CA PHE A 118 -30.63 -10.70 24.63
C PHE A 118 -29.24 -10.55 24.01
N SER A 119 -28.17 -10.45 24.83
CA SER A 119 -26.80 -10.27 24.34
C SER A 119 -26.32 -11.41 23.43
N PHE A 120 -26.90 -12.62 23.50
CA PHE A 120 -26.60 -13.73 22.60
C PHE A 120 -26.84 -13.37 21.13
N LEU A 121 -27.71 -12.40 20.82
CA LEU A 121 -27.89 -11.83 19.48
C LEU A 121 -26.61 -11.16 18.96
N GLY A 122 -25.69 -10.82 19.87
CA GLY A 122 -24.33 -10.42 19.57
C GLY A 122 -23.57 -11.43 18.71
N VAL A 123 -23.91 -12.73 18.76
CA VAL A 123 -23.27 -13.73 17.89
C VAL A 123 -23.60 -13.49 16.40
N LEU A 124 -24.75 -12.87 16.09
CA LEU A 124 -25.18 -12.66 14.72
C LEU A 124 -24.08 -11.98 13.89
N PRO A 125 -23.76 -12.52 12.71
CA PRO A 125 -22.75 -11.93 11.85
C PRO A 125 -23.18 -10.52 11.45
N TYR A 126 -22.23 -9.60 11.58
CA TYR A 126 -22.32 -8.19 11.23
C TYR A 126 -23.30 -7.35 12.09
N LEU A 127 -24.54 -7.79 12.30
CA LEU A 127 -25.54 -7.10 13.12
C LEU A 127 -25.29 -7.20 14.63
N GLY A 128 -24.51 -8.19 15.08
CA GLY A 128 -24.32 -8.48 16.50
C GLY A 128 -23.68 -7.33 17.29
N VAL A 129 -22.66 -6.66 16.76
CA VAL A 129 -21.97 -5.56 17.46
C VAL A 129 -22.87 -4.33 17.65
N PRO A 130 -23.57 -3.83 16.61
CA PRO A 130 -24.59 -2.79 16.78
C PRO A 130 -25.67 -3.17 17.80
N LEU A 131 -26.19 -4.41 17.75
CA LEU A 131 -27.20 -4.88 18.70
C LEU A 131 -26.68 -4.89 20.14
N LEU A 132 -25.46 -5.40 20.38
CA LEU A 132 -24.83 -5.36 21.70
C LEU A 132 -24.67 -3.93 22.22
N SER A 133 -24.28 -3.00 21.33
CA SER A 133 -24.13 -1.59 21.69
C SER A 133 -25.48 -0.98 22.07
N LEU A 134 -26.53 -1.25 21.30
CA LEU A 134 -27.90 -0.81 21.59
C LEU A 134 -28.39 -1.36 22.92
N LEU A 135 -28.23 -2.67 23.16
CA LEU A 135 -28.63 -3.33 24.41
C LEU A 135 -27.86 -2.77 25.62
N SER A 136 -26.57 -2.45 25.45
CA SER A 136 -25.74 -1.85 26.50
C SER A 136 -26.19 -0.43 26.86
N VAL A 137 -26.53 0.39 25.85
CA VAL A 137 -27.10 1.73 26.07
C VAL A 137 -28.48 1.61 26.74
N TRP A 138 -29.32 0.68 26.29
CA TRP A 138 -30.64 0.45 26.88
C TRP A 138 -30.55 -0.01 28.34
N HIS A 139 -29.59 -0.88 28.65
CA HIS A 139 -29.27 -1.30 30.01
C HIS A 139 -28.87 -0.12 30.89
N LEU A 140 -28.00 0.78 30.41
CA LEU A 140 -27.62 1.99 31.14
C LEU A 140 -28.83 2.87 31.45
N LEU A 141 -29.74 3.06 30.48
CA LEU A 141 -30.98 3.79 30.70
C LEU A 141 -31.87 3.10 31.74
N ALA A 142 -31.97 1.76 31.70
CA ALA A 142 -32.72 0.98 32.66
C ALA A 142 -32.16 1.11 34.09
N ILE A 143 -30.83 1.17 34.26
CA ILE A 143 -30.18 1.45 35.56
C ILE A 143 -30.64 2.81 36.10
N VAL A 144 -30.59 3.86 35.26
CA VAL A 144 -30.94 5.23 35.68
C VAL A 144 -32.40 5.34 36.08
N VAL A 145 -33.31 4.80 35.25
CA VAL A 145 -34.75 4.79 35.54
C VAL A 145 -35.05 3.96 36.79
N GLY A 146 -34.40 2.80 36.94
CA GLY A 146 -34.57 1.97 38.12
C GLY A 146 -34.12 2.66 39.40
N PHE A 147 -32.97 3.34 39.38
CA PHE A 147 -32.46 4.07 40.52
C PHE A 147 -33.39 5.24 40.91
N ASP A 148 -33.88 6.01 39.93
CA ASP A 148 -34.86 7.09 40.18
C ASP A 148 -36.19 6.54 40.72
N ALA A 149 -36.68 5.42 40.19
CA ALA A 149 -37.97 4.83 40.59
C ALA A 149 -38.07 4.49 42.08
N ILE A 150 -36.92 4.19 42.72
CA ILE A 150 -36.81 3.85 44.15
C ILE A 150 -36.32 5.00 45.04
N THR A 151 -35.70 6.05 44.46
CA THR A 151 -35.13 7.17 45.24
C THR A 151 -35.91 8.47 45.10
N GLY A 152 -36.64 8.67 43.99
CA GLY A 152 -37.46 9.86 43.72
C GLY A 152 -36.67 11.15 43.54
N ILE A 153 -35.38 11.08 43.20
CA ILE A 153 -34.48 12.24 43.12
C ILE A 153 -34.47 12.97 41.78
N GLY A 154 -35.17 12.43 40.78
CA GLY A 154 -35.16 12.90 39.40
C GLY A 154 -34.05 12.24 38.58
N VAL A 155 -34.37 11.98 37.31
CA VAL A 155 -33.52 11.29 36.32
C VAL A 155 -32.12 11.92 36.19
N GLU A 156 -32.01 13.25 36.22
CA GLU A 156 -30.73 13.96 36.11
C GLU A 156 -29.78 13.64 37.27
N LYS A 157 -30.30 13.63 38.50
CA LYS A 157 -29.52 13.29 39.69
C LYS A 157 -29.21 11.80 39.71
N ALA A 158 -30.18 10.95 39.35
CA ALA A 158 -29.98 9.50 39.24
C ALA A 158 -28.85 9.14 38.25
N LEU A 159 -28.79 9.82 37.09
CA LEU A 159 -27.68 9.67 36.14
C LEU A 159 -26.33 10.00 36.79
N GLY A 160 -26.26 11.08 37.57
CA GLY A 160 -25.08 11.44 38.35
C GLY A 160 -24.62 10.31 39.28
N TYR A 161 -25.53 9.72 40.07
CA TYR A 161 -25.21 8.60 40.96
C TYR A 161 -24.68 7.37 40.21
N VAL A 162 -25.25 7.05 39.05
CA VAL A 162 -24.82 5.92 38.22
C VAL A 162 -23.41 6.16 37.66
N VAL A 163 -23.15 7.37 37.15
CA VAL A 163 -21.82 7.74 36.62
C VAL A 163 -20.77 7.76 37.74
N PHE A 164 -21.07 8.35 38.89
CA PHE A 164 -20.16 8.33 40.04
C PHE A 164 -19.92 6.93 40.59
N GLY A 165 -20.94 6.07 40.61
CA GLY A 165 -20.81 4.64 40.95
C GLY A 165 -19.86 3.91 40.02
N TRP A 166 -19.98 4.15 38.72
CA TRP A 166 -19.06 3.61 37.72
C TRP A 166 -17.62 4.15 37.88
N ILE A 167 -17.44 5.44 38.17
CA ILE A 167 -16.11 6.02 38.45
C ILE A 167 -15.50 5.39 39.71
N MET A 168 -16.28 5.24 40.78
CA MET A 168 -15.83 4.59 42.01
C MET A 168 -15.45 3.12 41.77
N LEU A 169 -16.23 2.41 40.94
CA LEU A 169 -15.90 1.07 40.48
C LEU A 169 -14.52 1.04 39.78
N GLN A 170 -14.23 1.98 38.88
CA GLN A 170 -12.92 2.07 38.22
C GLN A 170 -11.78 2.32 39.22
N ILE A 171 -11.97 3.23 40.19
CA ILE A 171 -10.98 3.54 41.22
C ILE A 171 -10.72 2.30 42.10
N LEU A 172 -11.76 1.60 42.53
CA LEU A 172 -11.66 0.38 43.33
C LEU A 172 -10.98 -0.76 42.55
N GLN A 173 -11.28 -0.92 41.26
CA GLN A 173 -10.62 -1.90 40.38
C GLN A 173 -9.12 -1.61 40.22
N GLN A 174 -8.73 -0.34 40.12
CA GLN A 174 -7.33 0.05 39.92
C GLN A 174 -6.48 0.04 41.20
N THR A 175 -7.10 0.14 42.39
CA THR A 175 -6.43 0.19 43.69
C THR A 175 -6.42 -1.17 44.41
N LEU A 176 -7.59 -1.67 44.82
CA LEU A 176 -7.75 -2.90 45.61
C LEU A 176 -8.15 -4.12 44.75
N GLY A 177 -8.67 -3.89 43.54
CA GLY A 177 -9.22 -4.93 42.65
C GLY A 177 -8.20 -5.62 41.74
N ARG A 178 -6.95 -5.16 41.65
CA ARG A 178 -5.88 -5.81 40.84
C ARG A 178 -5.65 -7.29 41.21
N PRO A 179 -5.51 -7.68 42.49
CA PRO A 179 -5.37 -9.10 42.85
C PRO A 179 -6.62 -9.91 42.48
N LEU A 180 -7.82 -9.35 42.62
CA LEU A 180 -9.07 -10.03 42.24
C LEU A 180 -9.21 -10.20 40.72
N ALA A 181 -8.81 -9.19 39.94
CA ALA A 181 -8.78 -9.26 38.48
C ALA A 181 -7.69 -10.23 37.97
N ASN A 182 -6.55 -10.33 38.67
CA ASN A 182 -5.52 -11.33 38.39
C ASN A 182 -6.00 -12.74 38.73
N PHE A 183 -6.71 -12.91 39.85
CA PHE A 183 -7.33 -14.18 40.22
C PHE A 183 -8.41 -14.60 39.22
N GLY A 184 -9.27 -13.65 38.80
CA GLY A 184 -10.27 -13.88 37.76
C GLY A 184 -9.64 -14.34 36.44
N ARG A 185 -8.54 -13.70 36.01
CA ARG A 185 -7.77 -14.11 34.82
C ARG A 185 -7.14 -15.49 34.97
N TRP A 186 -6.45 -15.74 36.09
CA TRP A 186 -5.87 -17.06 36.39
C TRP A 186 -6.92 -18.17 36.34
N LEU A 187 -8.12 -17.91 36.90
CA LEU A 187 -9.22 -18.86 36.89
C LEU A 187 -9.75 -19.11 35.48
N THR A 188 -9.92 -18.06 34.66
CA THR A 188 -10.35 -18.21 33.25
C THR A 188 -9.31 -18.95 32.41
N ASP A 189 -8.02 -18.65 32.59
CA ASP A 189 -6.92 -19.29 31.86
C ASP A 189 -6.79 -20.76 32.26
N THR A 190 -6.95 -21.09 33.55
CA THR A 190 -6.94 -22.47 34.05
C THR A 190 -8.11 -23.29 33.51
N VAL A 191 -9.31 -22.71 33.46
CA VAL A 191 -10.52 -23.38 32.97
C VAL A 191 -10.50 -23.56 31.44
N ALA A 192 -10.02 -22.55 30.71
CA ALA A 192 -9.76 -22.64 29.27
C ALA A 192 -8.60 -23.60 28.97
N GLY A 193 -7.65 -23.68 29.91
CA GLY A 193 -6.41 -24.44 29.87
C GLY A 193 -5.45 -24.01 28.77
N VAL A 194 -5.51 -22.72 28.44
CA VAL A 194 -4.62 -21.93 27.57
C VAL A 194 -4.59 -20.51 28.13
N ASP A 195 -3.50 -19.77 27.91
CA ASP A 195 -3.42 -18.37 28.30
C ASP A 195 -4.30 -17.53 27.37
N LEU A 196 -5.43 -17.02 27.89
CA LEU A 196 -6.41 -16.31 27.07
C LEU A 196 -5.90 -14.91 26.71
N SER A 197 -5.52 -14.73 25.46
CA SER A 197 -5.26 -13.41 24.91
C SER A 197 -6.58 -12.67 24.67
N THR A 198 -6.83 -11.65 25.49
CA THR A 198 -8.09 -10.87 25.48
C THR A 198 -7.92 -9.44 24.95
N ARG A 199 -6.67 -8.96 24.81
CA ARG A 199 -6.39 -7.64 24.23
C ARG A 199 -6.47 -7.72 22.71
N ARG A 200 -7.11 -6.72 22.08
CA ARG A 200 -7.28 -6.67 20.61
C ARG A 200 -5.97 -6.82 19.83
N GLN A 201 -4.87 -6.25 20.34
CA GLN A 201 -3.56 -6.34 19.69
C GLN A 201 -2.99 -7.75 19.75
N ASP A 202 -3.04 -8.39 20.92
CA ASP A 202 -2.57 -9.77 21.13
C ASP A 202 -3.40 -10.76 20.28
N VAL A 203 -4.72 -10.56 20.22
CA VAL A 203 -5.64 -11.35 19.36
C VAL A 203 -5.31 -11.18 17.88
N ALA A 204 -5.08 -9.95 17.42
CA ALA A 204 -4.67 -9.70 16.04
C ALA A 204 -3.31 -10.33 15.73
N HIS A 205 -2.37 -10.30 16.67
CA HIS A 205 -1.05 -10.92 16.54
C HIS A 205 -1.15 -12.44 16.43
N ILE A 206 -1.99 -13.11 17.24
CA ILE A 206 -2.22 -14.57 17.14
C ILE A 206 -2.75 -14.94 15.76
N VAL A 207 -3.77 -14.22 15.27
CA VAL A 207 -4.35 -14.46 13.94
C VAL A 207 -3.29 -14.23 12.85
N GLN A 208 -2.48 -13.18 12.97
CA GLN A 208 -1.43 -12.85 12.00
C GLN A 208 -0.23 -13.81 12.01
N THR A 209 0.20 -14.27 13.18
CA THR A 209 1.34 -15.19 13.37
C THR A 209 0.99 -16.57 12.85
N ARG A 210 -0.20 -17.08 13.20
CA ARG A 210 -0.67 -18.36 12.67
C ARG A 210 -0.89 -18.30 11.16
N ALA A 211 -1.32 -17.15 10.63
CA ALA A 211 -1.37 -16.96 9.18
C ALA A 211 0.02 -16.97 8.50
N GLN A 212 1.11 -16.69 9.23
CA GLN A 212 2.48 -16.87 8.73
C GLN A 212 2.88 -18.34 8.78
N GLU A 213 2.70 -18.99 9.93
CA GLU A 213 3.02 -20.41 10.13
C GLU A 213 2.23 -21.32 9.18
N SER A 214 0.96 -21.00 8.92
CA SER A 214 0.14 -21.78 7.99
C SER A 214 0.66 -21.70 6.56
N SER A 215 1.19 -20.55 6.11
CA SER A 215 1.66 -20.41 4.74
C SER A 215 2.91 -21.25 4.41
N SER A 216 3.82 -21.42 5.36
CA SER A 216 4.99 -22.33 5.21
C SER A 216 4.58 -23.80 5.32
N VAL A 217 3.68 -24.12 6.26
CA VAL A 217 3.16 -25.49 6.44
C VAL A 217 2.33 -25.92 5.23
N TRP A 218 1.54 -25.03 4.62
CA TRP A 218 0.80 -25.30 3.38
C TRP A 218 1.73 -25.61 2.22
N GLN A 219 2.89 -24.96 2.14
CA GLN A 219 3.88 -25.25 1.11
C GLN A 219 4.50 -26.63 1.33
N GLU A 220 4.93 -26.95 2.55
CA GLU A 220 5.55 -28.24 2.89
C GLU A 220 4.58 -29.42 2.73
N GLN A 221 3.36 -29.34 3.29
CA GLN A 221 2.34 -30.40 3.20
C GLN A 221 1.89 -30.66 1.76
N LEU A 222 1.78 -29.60 0.95
CA LEU A 222 1.36 -29.72 -0.44
C LEU A 222 2.51 -30.24 -1.33
N LEU A 223 3.77 -29.89 -1.04
CA LEU A 223 4.94 -30.47 -1.70
C LEU A 223 5.11 -31.95 -1.37
N GLU A 224 4.98 -32.36 -0.11
CA GLU A 224 5.02 -33.78 0.29
C GLU A 224 3.94 -34.58 -0.44
N ARG A 225 2.68 -34.11 -0.45
CA ARG A 225 1.59 -34.83 -1.12
C ARG A 225 1.59 -34.75 -2.64
N ILE A 226 2.01 -33.66 -3.27
CA ILE A 226 2.24 -33.64 -4.73
C ILE A 226 3.33 -34.66 -5.09
N THR A 227 4.32 -34.85 -4.21
CA THR A 227 5.35 -35.87 -4.38
C THR A 227 4.78 -37.28 -4.20
N GLU A 228 3.88 -37.50 -3.23
CA GLU A 228 3.15 -38.77 -3.07
C GLU A 228 2.22 -39.09 -4.26
N ILE A 229 1.45 -38.11 -4.75
CA ILE A 229 0.54 -38.26 -5.91
C ILE A 229 1.33 -38.49 -7.21
N ARG A 230 2.56 -37.96 -7.31
CA ARG A 230 3.47 -38.20 -8.46
C ARG A 230 4.26 -39.51 -8.37
N GLN A 231 4.23 -40.25 -7.27
CA GLN A 231 4.82 -41.58 -7.22
C GLN A 231 3.86 -42.59 -7.89
N PRO A 232 4.27 -43.27 -8.98
CA PRO A 232 3.52 -44.42 -9.47
C PRO A 232 3.62 -45.54 -8.43
N ASN A 233 2.49 -46.16 -8.07
CA ASN A 233 2.44 -47.35 -7.23
C ASN A 233 3.55 -48.34 -7.62
N ASN A 234 4.41 -48.67 -6.64
CA ASN A 234 5.60 -49.47 -6.82
C ASN A 234 5.33 -50.83 -7.51
N LEU A 235 6.07 -51.06 -8.58
CA LEU A 235 6.57 -52.38 -8.96
C LEU A 235 7.35 -53.00 -7.79
N SER A 236 6.84 -54.10 -7.24
CA SER A 236 7.56 -55.10 -6.44
C SER A 236 6.62 -56.31 -6.42
N GLU A 237 6.84 -57.39 -7.18
CA GLU A 237 7.92 -58.36 -7.01
C GLU A 237 8.26 -59.03 -8.35
N LEU A 238 9.55 -59.06 -8.70
CA LEU A 238 10.11 -60.04 -9.63
C LEU A 238 11.45 -60.49 -9.05
N THR A 239 11.42 -61.59 -8.33
CA THR A 239 12.58 -62.46 -8.09
C THR A 239 12.78 -63.38 -9.30
N PRO A 240 14.02 -63.75 -9.66
CA PRO A 240 14.30 -64.42 -10.92
C PRO A 240 14.38 -65.94 -10.75
N GLU A 241 13.46 -66.71 -11.31
CA GLU A 241 13.66 -68.14 -11.57
C GLU A 241 13.14 -68.56 -12.96
N THR A 242 14.11 -68.78 -13.84
CA THR A 242 14.27 -69.90 -14.78
C THR A 242 13.05 -70.68 -15.33
N THR A 243 13.00 -70.69 -16.67
CA THR A 243 12.66 -71.82 -17.58
C THR A 243 11.28 -72.46 -17.51
N GLY A 244 10.54 -72.41 -18.62
CA GLY A 244 9.43 -73.34 -18.87
C GLY A 244 8.50 -72.94 -20.01
N THR A 245 8.94 -73.22 -21.23
CA THR A 245 8.17 -73.71 -22.40
C THR A 245 6.64 -73.87 -22.27
N GLU A 246 5.89 -73.32 -23.23
CA GLU A 246 5.02 -74.01 -24.21
C GLU A 246 3.72 -73.28 -24.61
N ASN A 247 3.51 -73.26 -25.94
CA ASN A 247 2.25 -73.43 -26.70
C ASN A 247 1.19 -72.30 -26.67
N ARG A 248 1.01 -71.49 -27.73
CA ARG A 248 0.46 -71.73 -29.10
C ARG A 248 -0.89 -70.97 -29.27
N PRO A 249 -1.41 -70.71 -30.48
CA PRO A 249 -1.61 -69.34 -30.98
C PRO A 249 -3.04 -69.06 -31.53
N LEU A 250 -3.20 -67.94 -32.25
CA LEU A 250 -4.30 -67.57 -33.18
C LEU A 250 -5.61 -67.15 -32.47
N GLN A 251 -6.45 -66.23 -32.95
CA GLN A 251 -6.61 -65.65 -34.29
C GLN A 251 -7.44 -64.36 -34.18
N SER A 252 -7.23 -63.49 -35.16
CA SER A 252 -8.00 -62.31 -35.54
C SER A 252 -9.50 -62.54 -35.73
N SER A 253 -10.33 -61.54 -35.38
CA SER A 253 -11.22 -60.87 -36.36
C SER A 253 -12.06 -59.75 -35.70
N THR A 254 -11.97 -58.57 -36.29
CA THR A 254 -12.97 -57.49 -36.44
C THR A 254 -14.41 -57.78 -36.01
N SER A 255 -15.01 -56.91 -35.19
CA SER A 255 -15.99 -55.87 -35.61
C SER A 255 -16.94 -55.48 -34.46
N THR A 256 -17.07 -54.17 -34.24
CA THR A 256 -18.27 -53.42 -33.81
C THR A 256 -19.18 -54.02 -32.73
N THR A 257 -19.27 -53.37 -31.55
CA THR A 257 -20.55 -53.29 -30.78
C THR A 257 -20.44 -52.31 -29.60
N THR A 258 -21.32 -51.30 -29.64
CA THR A 258 -22.19 -50.82 -28.54
C THR A 258 -21.60 -50.72 -27.13
N ALA A 259 -21.29 -49.49 -26.71
CA ALA A 259 -21.02 -49.15 -25.31
C ALA A 259 -22.31 -49.25 -24.49
N THR A 260 -22.43 -50.35 -23.76
CA THR A 260 -23.44 -50.55 -22.71
C THR A 260 -22.90 -49.96 -21.42
N LEU A 261 -23.74 -49.17 -20.72
CA LEU A 261 -23.52 -48.61 -19.39
C LEU A 261 -22.81 -49.59 -18.43
N SER A 262 -21.60 -49.24 -18.00
CA SER A 262 -20.94 -49.86 -16.86
C SER A 262 -21.20 -49.01 -15.61
N ARG A 263 -21.94 -49.60 -14.65
CA ARG A 263 -22.07 -49.11 -13.28
C ARG A 263 -20.67 -48.98 -12.63
N LEU A 264 -20.46 -47.87 -11.93
CA LEU A 264 -19.33 -47.68 -11.00
C LEU A 264 -19.33 -48.77 -9.90
N PRO A 265 -18.16 -49.14 -9.35
CA PRO A 265 -18.08 -50.13 -8.27
C PRO A 265 -18.68 -49.55 -6.99
N GLU A 266 -19.59 -50.28 -6.34
CA GLU A 266 -20.04 -49.97 -4.98
C GLU A 266 -18.85 -50.10 -4.01
N THR A 267 -18.34 -48.97 -3.53
CA THR A 267 -17.50 -48.92 -2.33
C THR A 267 -18.30 -49.41 -1.14
N ILE A 268 -17.90 -50.56 -0.58
CA ILE A 268 -18.47 -51.11 0.66
C ILE A 268 -18.05 -50.17 1.81
N GLU A 269 -18.93 -49.23 2.19
CA GLU A 269 -18.74 -48.38 3.37
C GLU A 269 -18.74 -49.24 4.65
N ASN A 270 -17.71 -49.06 5.49
CA ASN A 270 -17.52 -49.77 6.74
C ASN A 270 -18.72 -49.49 7.71
N PRO A 271 -19.38 -50.50 8.30
CA PRO A 271 -20.56 -50.29 9.16
C PRO A 271 -20.31 -49.39 10.38
N LYS A 272 -19.07 -49.34 10.90
CA LYS A 272 -18.71 -48.43 12.01
C LYS A 272 -18.72 -46.95 11.62
N THR A 273 -18.24 -46.59 10.43
CA THR A 273 -18.27 -45.20 9.95
C THR A 273 -19.69 -44.73 9.64
N ARG A 274 -20.53 -45.64 9.13
CA ARG A 274 -21.97 -45.37 8.89
C ARG A 274 -22.76 -45.10 10.19
N ILE A 275 -22.49 -45.88 11.25
CA ILE A 275 -23.12 -45.68 12.57
C ILE A 275 -22.68 -44.35 13.20
N ASN A 276 -21.39 -44.02 13.14
CA ASN A 276 -20.86 -42.76 13.67
C ASN A 276 -21.40 -41.54 12.90
N ARG A 277 -21.49 -41.59 11.57
CA ARG A 277 -22.08 -40.51 10.75
C ARG A 277 -23.57 -40.30 11.07
N THR A 278 -24.32 -41.38 11.29
CA THR A 278 -25.75 -41.33 11.66
C THR A 278 -25.95 -40.76 13.06
N LEU A 279 -25.15 -41.19 14.04
CA LEU A 279 -25.18 -40.67 15.41
C LEU A 279 -24.82 -39.17 15.46
N ASN A 280 -23.78 -38.74 14.76
CA ASN A 280 -23.39 -37.33 14.68
C ASN A 280 -24.49 -36.46 14.04
N THR A 281 -25.19 -36.99 13.03
CA THR A 281 -26.33 -36.31 12.40
C THR A 281 -27.49 -36.15 13.39
N ILE A 282 -27.85 -37.20 14.13
CA ILE A 282 -28.93 -37.16 15.14
C ILE A 282 -28.58 -36.17 16.26
N LEU A 283 -27.35 -36.21 16.78
CA LEU A 283 -26.88 -35.26 17.80
C LEU A 283 -26.90 -33.81 17.29
N GLY A 284 -26.49 -33.59 16.04
CA GLY A 284 -26.55 -32.28 15.39
C GLY A 284 -27.98 -31.74 15.28
N LEU A 285 -28.93 -32.58 14.84
CA LEU A 285 -30.35 -32.20 14.74
C LEU A 285 -30.97 -31.92 16.12
N LEU A 286 -30.66 -32.74 17.13
CA LEU A 286 -31.08 -32.51 18.52
C LEU A 286 -30.55 -31.16 19.02
N GLY A 287 -29.29 -30.85 18.76
CA GLY A 287 -28.66 -29.57 19.13
C GLY A 287 -29.39 -28.37 18.51
N ILE A 288 -29.71 -28.43 17.21
CA ILE A 288 -30.47 -27.38 16.52
C ILE A 288 -31.88 -27.23 17.11
N ALA A 289 -32.56 -28.34 17.42
CA ALA A 289 -33.90 -28.31 18.02
C ALA A 289 -33.89 -27.65 19.41
N VAL A 290 -32.91 -28.01 20.26
CA VAL A 290 -32.72 -27.42 21.58
C VAL A 290 -32.41 -25.92 21.46
N LEU A 291 -31.48 -25.54 20.58
CA LEU A 291 -31.16 -24.13 20.33
C LEU A 291 -32.40 -23.35 19.89
N THR A 292 -33.17 -23.88 18.94
CA THR A 292 -34.38 -23.24 18.43
C THR A 292 -35.41 -23.04 19.54
N TYR A 293 -35.64 -24.06 20.38
CA TYR A 293 -36.54 -23.96 21.52
C TYR A 293 -36.09 -22.88 22.50
N VAL A 294 -34.80 -22.84 22.82
CA VAL A 294 -34.20 -21.80 23.68
C VAL A 294 -34.45 -20.40 23.09
N ILE A 295 -34.17 -20.19 21.80
CA ILE A 295 -34.42 -18.90 21.12
C ILE A 295 -35.91 -18.51 21.17
N ILE A 296 -36.83 -19.46 20.95
CA ILE A 296 -38.28 -19.20 21.03
C ILE A 296 -38.66 -18.72 22.44
N VAL A 297 -38.14 -19.37 23.48
CA VAL A 297 -38.41 -19.01 24.87
C VAL A 297 -37.88 -17.60 25.18
N PHE A 298 -36.65 -17.28 24.78
CA PHE A 298 -36.04 -15.98 25.04
C PHE A 298 -36.67 -14.83 24.23
N LEU A 299 -37.12 -15.06 23.00
CA LEU A 299 -37.77 -14.03 22.17
C LEU A 299 -39.27 -13.85 22.49
N ARG A 300 -39.87 -14.73 23.29
CA ARG A 300 -41.29 -14.67 23.68
C ARG A 300 -41.72 -13.31 24.28
N PRO A 301 -40.97 -12.67 25.20
CA PRO A 301 -41.37 -11.39 25.80
C PRO A 301 -41.42 -10.26 24.77
N VAL A 302 -40.45 -10.23 23.84
CA VAL A 302 -40.43 -9.26 22.76
C VAL A 302 -41.67 -9.40 21.88
N ARG A 303 -42.05 -10.64 21.55
CA ARG A 303 -43.28 -10.94 20.79
C ARG A 303 -44.54 -10.50 21.53
N GLU A 304 -44.68 -10.88 22.79
CA GLU A 304 -45.90 -10.62 23.57
C GLU A 304 -46.04 -9.14 23.91
N TRP A 305 -44.93 -8.43 24.14
CA TRP A 305 -44.94 -7.03 24.58
C TRP A 305 -45.05 -6.03 23.43
N TRP A 306 -44.13 -6.07 22.45
CA TRP A 306 -44.13 -5.11 21.33
C TRP A 306 -45.16 -5.46 20.26
N PHE A 307 -45.50 -6.75 20.16
CA PHE A 307 -46.39 -7.24 19.12
C PHE A 307 -47.67 -7.84 19.66
N GLY A 308 -47.97 -7.80 20.96
CA GLY A 308 -49.14 -8.42 21.58
C GLY A 308 -50.49 -8.05 20.97
N TRP A 309 -50.58 -6.87 20.36
CA TRP A 309 -51.73 -6.40 19.57
C TRP A 309 -52.07 -7.31 18.37
N TYR A 310 -51.15 -8.15 17.90
CA TYR A 310 -51.41 -9.11 16.83
C TYR A 310 -52.49 -10.14 17.18
N SER A 311 -52.69 -10.39 18.47
CA SER A 311 -53.75 -11.27 18.97
C SER A 311 -55.14 -10.72 18.68
N SER A 312 -55.27 -9.40 18.45
CA SER A 312 -56.48 -8.70 18.05
C SER A 312 -56.69 -8.66 16.53
N LEU A 313 -55.70 -9.09 15.72
CA LEU A 313 -55.83 -9.12 14.26
C LEU A 313 -56.76 -10.23 13.77
N PRO A 314 -57.43 -10.05 12.61
CA PRO A 314 -58.16 -11.09 11.91
C PRO A 314 -57.28 -12.32 11.61
N THR A 315 -57.89 -13.49 11.46
CA THR A 315 -57.20 -14.79 11.35
C THR A 315 -56.10 -14.80 10.29
N VAL A 316 -56.34 -14.21 9.11
CA VAL A 316 -55.37 -14.17 7.99
C VAL A 316 -54.12 -13.35 8.36
N PHE A 317 -54.30 -12.16 8.95
CA PHE A 317 -53.17 -11.32 9.39
C PHE A 317 -52.43 -11.94 10.57
N ARG A 318 -53.15 -12.60 11.49
CA ARG A 318 -52.54 -13.34 12.60
C ARG A 318 -51.70 -14.52 12.12
N LEU A 319 -52.19 -15.27 11.13
CA LEU A 319 -51.43 -16.35 10.49
C LEU A 319 -50.19 -15.80 9.80
N THR A 320 -50.33 -14.70 9.04
CA THR A 320 -49.22 -14.02 8.37
C THR A 320 -48.14 -13.59 9.36
N PHE A 321 -48.54 -12.99 10.50
CA PHE A 321 -47.62 -12.63 11.57
C PHE A 321 -46.94 -13.86 12.20
N LYS A 322 -47.68 -14.95 12.46
CA LYS A 322 -47.10 -16.19 13.00
C LYS A 322 -46.04 -16.76 12.06
N LEU A 323 -46.31 -16.80 10.76
CA LEU A 323 -45.36 -17.27 9.74
C LEU A 323 -44.13 -16.35 9.66
N PHE A 324 -44.33 -15.03 9.67
CA PHE A 324 -43.24 -14.06 9.74
C PHE A 324 -42.37 -14.27 10.99
N TRP A 325 -42.99 -14.45 12.16
CA TRP A 325 -42.28 -14.66 13.42
C TRP A 325 -41.49 -15.97 13.44
N ILE A 326 -42.06 -17.05 12.90
CA ILE A 326 -41.34 -18.32 12.72
C ILE A 326 -40.14 -18.12 11.80
N GLY A 327 -40.31 -17.38 10.70
CA GLY A 327 -39.22 -17.01 9.79
C GLY A 327 -38.12 -16.20 10.48
N LEU A 328 -38.49 -15.23 11.33
CA LEU A 328 -37.54 -14.43 12.11
C LEU A 328 -36.73 -15.30 13.08
N VAL A 329 -37.39 -16.21 13.81
CA VAL A 329 -36.72 -17.16 14.71
C VAL A 329 -35.74 -18.05 13.92
N ALA A 330 -36.18 -18.59 12.79
CA ALA A 330 -35.33 -19.42 11.93
C ALA A 330 -34.10 -18.64 11.42
N LEU A 331 -34.28 -17.37 11.03
CA LEU A 331 -33.19 -16.50 10.59
C LEU A 331 -32.19 -16.21 11.72
N VAL A 332 -32.68 -15.95 12.95
CA VAL A 332 -31.81 -15.75 14.13
C VAL A 332 -31.01 -17.02 14.43
N VAL A 333 -31.66 -18.19 14.42
CA VAL A 333 -30.97 -19.48 14.62
C VAL A 333 -29.92 -19.70 13.53
N ALA A 334 -30.28 -19.50 12.25
CA ALA A 334 -29.36 -19.62 11.14
C ALA A 334 -28.17 -18.65 11.26
N GLY A 335 -28.39 -17.41 11.68
CA GLY A 335 -27.35 -16.42 11.90
C GLY A 335 -26.40 -16.79 13.04
N ILE A 336 -26.90 -17.36 14.13
CA ILE A 336 -26.07 -17.85 15.25
C ILE A 336 -25.23 -19.06 14.81
N LEU A 337 -25.76 -19.93 13.95
CA LEU A 337 -25.06 -21.10 13.43
C LEU A 337 -24.05 -20.76 12.33
N ALA A 338 -24.27 -19.69 11.57
CA ALA A 338 -23.45 -19.31 10.41
C ALA A 338 -21.93 -19.23 10.68
N PRO A 339 -21.43 -18.57 11.75
CA PRO A 339 -20.00 -18.49 12.01
C PRO A 339 -19.40 -19.79 12.57
N LEU A 340 -20.20 -20.77 13.04
CA LEU A 340 -19.67 -21.94 13.75
C LEU A 340 -18.74 -22.81 12.90
N GLU A 341 -19.01 -22.96 11.60
CA GLU A 341 -18.10 -23.68 10.68
C GLU A 341 -16.73 -23.01 10.63
N THR A 342 -16.70 -21.68 10.64
CA THR A 342 -15.45 -20.91 10.62
C THR A 342 -14.69 -21.05 11.93
N LEU A 343 -15.43 -20.91 13.03
CA LEU A 343 -14.89 -20.94 14.37
C LEU A 343 -14.35 -22.32 14.74
N GLY A 344 -15.08 -23.38 14.38
CA GLY A 344 -14.64 -24.76 14.58
C GLY A 344 -13.41 -25.11 13.75
N TRP A 345 -13.34 -24.63 12.49
CA TRP A 345 -12.18 -24.81 11.62
C TRP A 345 -10.95 -24.15 12.22
N TRP A 346 -11.07 -22.90 12.65
CA TRP A 346 -9.98 -22.19 13.30
C TRP A 346 -9.54 -22.86 14.61
N ALA A 347 -10.50 -23.30 15.43
CA ALA A 347 -10.21 -23.91 16.73
C ALA A 347 -9.68 -25.35 16.64
N GLY A 348 -9.56 -25.93 15.44
CA GLY A 348 -9.13 -27.32 15.25
C GLY A 348 -10.15 -28.34 15.76
N TRP A 349 -11.44 -28.00 15.77
CA TRP A 349 -12.52 -28.89 16.24
C TRP A 349 -12.93 -29.93 15.17
N TYR A 350 -12.44 -29.78 13.95
CA TYR A 350 -12.60 -30.76 12.87
C TYR A 350 -11.29 -31.54 12.72
N ASP A 351 -11.35 -32.87 12.52
CA ASP A 351 -10.17 -33.71 12.35
C ASP A 351 -9.23 -33.15 11.27
N ASP A 352 -7.91 -33.35 11.45
CA ASP A 352 -6.84 -32.94 10.51
C ASP A 352 -6.99 -33.53 9.08
N GLN A 353 -7.99 -34.39 8.85
CA GLN A 353 -8.35 -35.00 7.56
C GLN A 353 -9.34 -34.18 6.71
N VAL A 354 -9.66 -32.93 7.07
CA VAL A 354 -10.42 -32.08 6.13
C VAL A 354 -9.48 -31.60 5.01
N ASP A 355 -9.24 -32.49 4.05
CA ASP A 355 -8.44 -32.23 2.85
C ASP A 355 -9.15 -31.18 1.98
N THR A 356 -8.76 -29.91 2.14
CA THR A 356 -9.11 -28.82 1.21
C THR A 356 -8.40 -28.96 -0.16
N ILE A 357 -7.88 -30.16 -0.48
CA ILE A 357 -7.04 -30.51 -1.63
C ILE A 357 -7.77 -31.50 -2.57
N ASP A 358 -8.78 -32.23 -2.11
CA ASP A 358 -9.47 -33.21 -2.96
C ASP A 358 -10.42 -32.55 -3.97
N ASN A 359 -10.99 -31.38 -3.63
CA ASN A 359 -11.95 -30.64 -4.46
C ASN A 359 -11.54 -29.18 -4.65
N VAL A 360 -10.35 -29.00 -5.21
CA VAL A 360 -9.82 -27.69 -5.64
C VAL A 360 -10.01 -27.55 -7.13
N GLY A 361 -10.65 -26.45 -7.54
CA GLY A 361 -11.19 -26.18 -8.88
C GLY A 361 -10.28 -26.52 -10.07
N GLU A 362 -10.83 -26.42 -11.27
CA GLU A 362 -10.22 -26.91 -12.50
C GLU A 362 -9.99 -25.77 -13.51
N LEU A 363 -9.00 -25.94 -14.38
CA LEU A 363 -8.81 -25.06 -15.53
C LEU A 363 -10.03 -25.15 -16.46
N ALA A 364 -10.55 -24.00 -16.85
CA ALA A 364 -11.61 -23.90 -17.85
C ALA A 364 -11.04 -24.21 -19.23
N GLU A 365 -11.83 -24.91 -20.05
CA GLU A 365 -11.48 -25.13 -21.46
C GLU A 365 -11.80 -23.87 -22.29
N PRO A 366 -10.93 -23.48 -23.24
CA PRO A 366 -9.68 -24.13 -23.63
C PRO A 366 -8.53 -23.91 -22.63
N VAL A 367 -7.74 -24.95 -22.35
CA VAL A 367 -6.57 -24.86 -21.46
C VAL A 367 -5.45 -24.02 -22.10
N ALA A 368 -5.04 -22.94 -21.42
CA ALA A 368 -3.91 -22.09 -21.79
C ALA A 368 -2.57 -22.86 -21.86
N ASP A 369 -1.63 -22.44 -22.70
CA ASP A 369 -0.31 -23.09 -22.83
C ASP A 369 0.47 -22.98 -21.50
N PRO A 370 0.73 -24.09 -20.79
CA PRO A 370 1.40 -24.06 -19.49
C PRO A 370 2.80 -23.44 -19.51
N LYS A 371 3.45 -23.36 -20.70
CA LYS A 371 4.81 -22.82 -20.83
C LYS A 371 4.87 -21.30 -20.86
N ASN A 372 3.76 -20.61 -21.14
CA ASN A 372 3.74 -19.18 -21.43
C ASN A 372 2.59 -18.43 -20.73
N ILE A 373 2.13 -18.87 -19.55
CA ILE A 373 1.04 -18.19 -18.83
C ILE A 373 1.52 -16.82 -18.32
N SER A 374 0.84 -15.75 -18.76
CA SER A 374 1.09 -14.37 -18.33
C SER A 374 0.16 -13.92 -17.18
N ARG A 375 -0.97 -14.59 -16.97
CA ARG A 375 -1.94 -14.26 -15.90
C ARG A 375 -2.81 -15.47 -15.52
N TYR A 376 -3.14 -15.57 -14.23
CA TYR A 376 -4.16 -16.49 -13.72
C TYR A 376 -5.44 -15.74 -13.34
N ILE A 377 -6.60 -16.30 -13.68
CA ILE A 377 -7.92 -15.78 -13.32
C ILE A 377 -8.62 -16.82 -12.45
N VAL A 378 -9.23 -16.40 -11.34
CA VAL A 378 -10.05 -17.29 -10.49
C VAL A 378 -11.46 -16.73 -10.40
N TYR A 379 -12.46 -17.54 -10.76
CA TYR A 379 -13.87 -17.16 -10.67
C TYR A 379 -14.50 -17.58 -9.33
N LEU A 380 -15.05 -16.60 -8.60
CA LEU A 380 -15.80 -16.77 -7.36
C LEU A 380 -17.27 -16.36 -7.57
N ASP A 381 -18.14 -17.35 -7.50
CA ASP A 381 -19.56 -17.21 -7.83
C ASP A 381 -20.39 -16.47 -6.76
N GLY A 382 -21.62 -16.10 -7.13
CA GLY A 382 -22.59 -15.44 -6.28
C GLY A 382 -23.31 -16.35 -5.28
N ILE A 383 -24.18 -15.74 -4.45
CA ILE A 383 -24.86 -16.38 -3.31
C ILE A 383 -25.77 -17.56 -3.66
N GLY A 384 -25.97 -17.84 -4.95
CA GLY A 384 -26.67 -19.01 -5.45
C GLY A 384 -25.86 -20.32 -5.35
N LYS A 385 -24.59 -20.32 -4.94
CA LYS A 385 -23.79 -21.57 -4.97
C LYS A 385 -24.05 -22.50 -3.77
N SER A 386 -24.36 -23.77 -4.04
CA SER A 386 -24.62 -24.83 -3.04
C SER A 386 -23.67 -26.04 -3.20
N ASN A 387 -23.23 -26.29 -4.43
CA ASN A 387 -22.34 -27.37 -4.85
C ASN A 387 -21.33 -26.83 -5.91
N TYR A 388 -20.54 -27.73 -6.52
CA TYR A 388 -19.53 -27.36 -7.52
C TYR A 388 -20.12 -26.94 -8.86
N GLU A 389 -21.33 -27.41 -9.19
CA GLU A 389 -22.05 -27.06 -10.41
C GLU A 389 -22.46 -25.58 -10.40
N TYR A 390 -22.64 -25.03 -11.60
CA TYR A 390 -23.07 -23.66 -11.81
C TYR A 390 -24.52 -23.61 -12.26
N LEU A 391 -25.18 -22.49 -11.97
CA LEU A 391 -26.48 -22.19 -12.58
C LEU A 391 -26.30 -21.97 -14.10
N PRO A 392 -27.33 -22.22 -14.93
CA PRO A 392 -27.20 -22.16 -16.39
C PRO A 392 -26.65 -20.85 -16.95
N ASP A 393 -27.01 -19.71 -16.33
CA ASP A 393 -26.54 -18.38 -16.69
C ASP A 393 -25.05 -18.17 -16.40
N ILE A 394 -24.57 -18.69 -15.28
CA ILE A 394 -23.15 -18.64 -14.92
C ILE A 394 -22.33 -19.60 -15.78
N GLU A 395 -22.88 -20.77 -16.07
CA GLU A 395 -22.27 -21.74 -16.98
C GLU A 395 -22.10 -21.14 -18.38
N GLU A 396 -23.13 -20.48 -18.91
CA GLU A 396 -23.08 -19.76 -20.18
C GLU A 396 -22.05 -18.62 -20.16
N PHE A 397 -22.00 -17.84 -19.07
CA PHE A 397 -20.97 -16.80 -18.89
C PHE A 397 -19.55 -17.38 -18.95
N LEU A 398 -19.25 -18.44 -18.20
CA LEU A 398 -17.92 -19.05 -18.17
C LEU A 398 -17.55 -19.69 -19.51
N ASN A 399 -18.50 -20.35 -20.17
CA ASN A 399 -18.30 -20.96 -21.49
C ASN A 399 -18.12 -19.93 -22.61
N THR A 400 -18.58 -18.70 -22.41
CA THR A 400 -18.34 -17.59 -23.35
C THR A 400 -17.06 -16.83 -23.00
N LEU A 401 -16.72 -16.71 -21.71
CA LEU A 401 -15.51 -16.01 -21.26
C LEU A 401 -14.24 -16.79 -21.58
N ALA A 402 -14.17 -18.09 -21.27
CA ALA A 402 -12.93 -18.86 -21.41
C ALA A 402 -12.36 -18.84 -22.85
N PRO A 403 -13.15 -19.06 -23.92
CA PRO A 403 -12.66 -18.98 -25.30
C PRO A 403 -12.37 -17.54 -25.77
N ALA A 404 -12.86 -16.53 -25.06
CA ALA A 404 -12.69 -15.13 -25.44
C ALA A 404 -11.41 -14.51 -24.85
N LEU A 405 -10.79 -15.16 -23.86
CA LEU A 405 -9.52 -14.78 -23.26
C LEU A 405 -8.33 -15.14 -24.19
N PRO A 406 -7.22 -14.38 -24.13
CA PRO A 406 -5.97 -14.75 -24.79
C PRO A 406 -5.42 -16.12 -24.35
N ASP A 407 -4.69 -16.80 -25.24
CA ASP A 407 -4.12 -18.15 -25.03
C ASP A 407 -3.08 -18.23 -23.89
N ASP A 408 -2.55 -17.09 -23.44
CA ASP A 408 -1.59 -16.95 -22.35
C ASP A 408 -2.26 -16.65 -20.99
N ILE A 409 -3.59 -16.66 -20.90
CA ILE A 409 -4.34 -16.42 -19.66
C ILE A 409 -5.10 -17.68 -19.22
N ALA A 410 -4.80 -18.16 -18.02
CA ALA A 410 -5.42 -19.36 -17.45
C ALA A 410 -6.62 -19.02 -16.55
N LEU A 411 -7.82 -19.54 -16.85
CA LEU A 411 -9.03 -19.38 -16.03
C LEU A 411 -9.29 -20.61 -15.17
N ILE A 412 -9.46 -20.42 -13.86
CA ILE A 412 -9.82 -21.46 -12.88
C ILE A 412 -11.28 -21.26 -12.45
N ARG A 413 -12.07 -22.33 -12.58
CA ARG A 413 -13.47 -22.42 -12.15
C ARG A 413 -13.67 -23.58 -11.15
N GLY A 414 -14.86 -23.70 -10.57
CA GLY A 414 -15.20 -24.76 -9.61
C GLY A 414 -14.80 -24.49 -8.16
N ILE A 415 -14.51 -23.25 -7.78
CA ILE A 415 -14.21 -22.88 -6.38
C ILE A 415 -15.53 -22.67 -5.59
N LEU A 416 -15.58 -23.13 -4.34
CA LEU A 416 -16.69 -22.90 -3.41
C LEU A 416 -16.39 -21.73 -2.46
N PRO A 417 -16.84 -20.49 -2.77
CA PRO A 417 -16.50 -19.31 -1.96
C PRO A 417 -17.28 -19.21 -0.63
N TYR A 418 -18.22 -20.13 -0.37
CA TYR A 418 -19.10 -20.11 0.80
C TYR A 418 -18.86 -21.26 1.80
N SER A 419 -17.72 -21.96 1.73
CA SER A 419 -17.31 -22.97 2.72
C SER A 419 -15.79 -22.97 2.91
N VAL A 420 -15.34 -22.77 4.14
CA VAL A 420 -13.90 -22.84 4.49
C VAL A 420 -13.35 -24.26 4.45
N LEU A 421 -14.24 -25.26 4.50
CA LEU A 421 -13.88 -26.67 4.43
C LEU A 421 -13.87 -27.19 2.98
N SER A 422 -14.20 -26.35 1.98
CA SER A 422 -14.48 -26.77 0.61
C SER A 422 -15.44 -27.97 0.55
N LYS A 423 -16.53 -27.92 1.34
CA LYS A 423 -17.54 -28.99 1.38
C LYS A 423 -18.90 -28.47 0.91
N PRO A 424 -19.56 -29.14 -0.05
CA PRO A 424 -20.86 -28.72 -0.54
C PRO A 424 -21.95 -28.88 0.54
N LEU A 425 -23.10 -28.21 0.35
CA LEU A 425 -24.18 -28.21 1.35
C LEU A 425 -24.97 -29.52 1.39
N ASP A 426 -24.91 -30.30 0.31
CA ASP A 426 -25.71 -31.48 0.07
C ASP A 426 -25.02 -32.79 0.50
N GLN A 427 -23.81 -32.72 1.03
CA GLN A 427 -23.03 -33.89 1.47
C GLN A 427 -22.45 -33.67 2.87
N ASP A 428 -22.32 -34.74 3.65
CA ASP A 428 -21.61 -34.78 4.94
C ASP A 428 -21.99 -33.70 5.98
N ARG A 429 -23.28 -33.30 6.00
CA ARG A 429 -23.83 -32.30 6.93
C ARG A 429 -25.17 -32.76 7.53
N PRO A 430 -25.54 -32.35 8.76
CA PRO A 430 -26.79 -32.78 9.41
C PRO A 430 -28.08 -32.46 8.64
N LEU A 431 -28.06 -31.43 7.79
CA LEU A 431 -29.21 -30.99 6.97
C LEU A 431 -29.00 -31.25 5.47
N ALA A 432 -28.08 -32.13 5.08
CA ALA A 432 -27.76 -32.42 3.67
C ALA A 432 -28.99 -32.80 2.83
N PHE A 433 -29.92 -33.60 3.38
CA PHE A 433 -31.15 -34.00 2.68
C PHE A 433 -32.04 -32.79 2.32
N PHE A 434 -32.11 -31.81 3.23
CA PHE A 434 -32.91 -30.61 3.06
C PHE A 434 -32.31 -29.70 1.98
N TRP A 435 -30.98 -29.56 1.98
CA TRP A 435 -30.29 -28.78 0.95
C TRP A 435 -30.41 -29.40 -0.44
N LYS A 436 -30.40 -30.74 -0.58
CA LYS A 436 -30.70 -31.41 -1.86
C LYS A 436 -32.10 -31.04 -2.39
N LEU A 437 -33.11 -31.06 -1.53
CA LEU A 437 -34.47 -30.68 -1.88
C LEU A 437 -34.56 -29.19 -2.29
N ALA A 438 -33.89 -28.31 -1.54
CA ALA A 438 -33.85 -26.88 -1.84
C ALA A 438 -33.15 -26.60 -3.19
N ASP A 439 -32.08 -27.33 -3.49
CA ASP A 439 -31.31 -27.21 -4.72
C ASP A 439 -32.12 -27.68 -5.95
N GLN A 440 -32.74 -28.86 -5.87
CA GLN A 440 -33.64 -29.37 -6.91
C GLN A 440 -34.81 -28.42 -7.18
N ALA A 441 -35.44 -27.89 -6.12
CA ALA A 441 -36.55 -26.95 -6.24
C ALA A 441 -36.12 -25.61 -6.89
N ARG A 442 -34.85 -25.20 -6.70
CA ARG A 442 -34.29 -23.99 -7.29
C ARG A 442 -33.95 -24.16 -8.76
N ILE A 443 -33.36 -25.29 -9.14
CA ILE A 443 -33.06 -25.61 -10.55
C ILE A 443 -34.37 -25.65 -11.35
N ALA A 444 -35.43 -26.23 -10.78
CA ALA A 444 -36.75 -26.26 -11.42
C ALA A 444 -37.44 -24.88 -11.49
N ASN A 445 -37.27 -24.04 -10.47
CA ASN A 445 -37.81 -22.68 -10.44
C ASN A 445 -36.87 -21.75 -9.63
N PRO A 446 -36.14 -20.84 -10.29
CA PRO A 446 -35.26 -19.88 -9.61
C PRO A 446 -35.98 -18.98 -8.58
N ALA A 447 -37.29 -18.78 -8.71
CA ALA A 447 -38.12 -18.03 -7.76
C ALA A 447 -38.70 -18.89 -6.62
N SER A 448 -38.26 -20.15 -6.49
CA SER A 448 -38.69 -21.06 -5.43
C SER A 448 -38.37 -20.52 -4.04
N LEU A 449 -39.37 -20.52 -3.15
CA LEU A 449 -39.20 -20.17 -1.73
C LEU A 449 -38.18 -21.08 -1.03
N LEU A 450 -38.05 -22.34 -1.47
CA LEU A 450 -37.05 -23.26 -0.93
C LEU A 450 -35.63 -22.92 -1.43
N GLY A 451 -35.50 -22.51 -2.70
CA GLY A 451 -34.24 -22.04 -3.28
C GLY A 451 -33.71 -20.77 -2.62
N LEU A 452 -34.61 -19.86 -2.21
CA LEU A 452 -34.28 -18.64 -1.47
C LEU A 452 -33.54 -18.91 -0.15
N LEU A 453 -33.76 -20.07 0.49
CA LEU A 453 -33.11 -20.41 1.75
C LEU A 453 -31.60 -20.64 1.58
N ILE A 454 -31.14 -21.10 0.42
CA ILE A 454 -29.70 -21.19 0.09
C ILE A 454 -29.11 -19.78 0.01
N ASN A 455 -29.80 -18.87 -0.69
CA ASN A 455 -29.37 -17.47 -0.82
C ASN A 455 -29.30 -16.80 0.56
N ILE A 456 -30.30 -17.00 1.43
CA ILE A 456 -30.29 -16.47 2.81
C ILE A 456 -29.09 -17.00 3.59
N ARG A 457 -28.81 -18.31 3.53
CA ARG A 457 -27.64 -18.90 4.18
C ARG A 457 -26.35 -18.25 3.67
N ASN A 458 -26.19 -18.11 2.37
CA ASN A 458 -24.97 -17.54 1.79
C ASN A 458 -24.84 -16.03 2.06
N VAL A 459 -25.94 -15.28 2.16
CA VAL A 459 -25.93 -13.88 2.63
C VAL A 459 -25.44 -13.79 4.08
N LEU A 460 -25.83 -14.71 4.95
CA LEU A 460 -25.29 -14.76 6.31
C LEU A 460 -23.78 -15.01 6.31
N ILE A 461 -23.28 -15.86 5.40
CA ILE A 461 -21.84 -16.10 5.23
C ILE A 461 -21.11 -14.88 4.64
N VAL A 462 -21.73 -14.13 3.73
CA VAL A 462 -21.23 -12.79 3.33
C VAL A 462 -21.13 -11.87 4.55
N GLY A 463 -22.13 -11.92 5.44
CA GLY A 463 -22.08 -11.24 6.74
C GLY A 463 -20.93 -11.71 7.63
N VAL A 464 -20.63 -13.02 7.67
CA VAL A 464 -19.48 -13.59 8.40
C VAL A 464 -18.17 -13.03 7.85
N SER A 465 -17.99 -13.04 6.52
CA SER A 465 -16.81 -12.47 5.84
C SER A 465 -16.62 -10.98 6.09
N ALA A 466 -17.72 -10.21 6.15
CA ALA A 466 -17.72 -8.77 6.35
C ALA A 466 -17.59 -8.35 7.83
N ASP A 467 -17.89 -9.24 8.79
CA ASP A 467 -17.80 -8.97 10.23
C ASP A 467 -16.33 -8.88 10.66
N GLN A 468 -15.95 -7.85 11.41
CA GLN A 468 -14.58 -7.66 11.88
C GLN A 468 -14.10 -8.75 12.85
N ARG A 469 -15.04 -9.48 13.47
CA ARG A 469 -14.76 -10.55 14.44
C ARG A 469 -14.50 -11.87 13.73
N TYR A 470 -15.40 -12.26 12.82
CA TYR A 470 -15.34 -13.57 12.14
C TYR A 470 -14.61 -13.52 10.80
N GLY A 471 -14.67 -12.37 10.11
CA GLY A 471 -14.15 -12.18 8.77
C GLY A 471 -12.68 -12.56 8.61
N PRO A 472 -11.75 -12.09 9.46
CA PRO A 472 -10.33 -12.46 9.33
C PRO A 472 -10.10 -13.98 9.28
N LEU A 473 -10.83 -14.75 10.09
CA LEU A 473 -10.74 -16.21 10.12
C LEU A 473 -11.34 -16.82 8.84
N TYR A 474 -12.54 -16.38 8.47
CA TYR A 474 -13.25 -16.88 7.28
C TYR A 474 -12.48 -16.60 5.99
N ASN A 475 -12.03 -15.36 5.84
CA ASN A 475 -11.37 -14.86 4.64
C ASN A 475 -10.01 -15.52 4.42
N GLN A 476 -9.32 -15.89 5.50
CA GLN A 476 -8.11 -16.73 5.44
C GLN A 476 -8.45 -18.16 4.97
N GLY A 477 -9.51 -18.76 5.47
CA GLY A 477 -9.96 -20.08 5.00
C GLY A 477 -10.30 -20.09 3.51
N ILE A 478 -11.01 -19.06 3.02
CA ILE A 478 -11.28 -18.91 1.59
C ILE A 478 -10.01 -18.65 0.77
N ALA A 479 -9.07 -17.84 1.30
CA ALA A 479 -7.77 -17.66 0.68
C ALA A 479 -7.03 -19.01 0.52
N GLN A 480 -7.13 -19.91 1.50
CA GLN A 480 -6.51 -21.23 1.39
C GLN A 480 -7.12 -22.09 0.28
N VAL A 481 -8.44 -22.07 0.15
CA VAL A 481 -9.12 -22.79 -0.94
C VAL A 481 -8.68 -22.27 -2.32
N VAL A 482 -8.57 -20.95 -2.47
CA VAL A 482 -8.09 -20.33 -3.72
C VAL A 482 -6.61 -20.62 -3.96
N TYR A 483 -5.77 -20.57 -2.92
CA TYR A 483 -4.35 -20.91 -3.00
C TYR A 483 -4.14 -22.34 -3.50
N ASN A 484 -4.83 -23.32 -2.90
CA ASN A 484 -4.73 -24.71 -3.34
C ASN A 484 -5.22 -24.89 -4.78
N GLY A 485 -6.28 -24.17 -5.19
CA GLY A 485 -6.74 -24.12 -6.57
C GLY A 485 -5.68 -23.61 -7.54
N LEU A 486 -4.99 -22.52 -7.20
CA LEU A 486 -3.91 -21.96 -8.02
C LEU A 486 -2.74 -22.92 -8.15
N VAL A 487 -2.23 -23.47 -7.03
CA VAL A 487 -1.03 -24.32 -7.04
C VAL A 487 -1.29 -25.65 -7.73
N LYS A 488 -2.46 -26.29 -7.52
CA LYS A 488 -2.85 -27.51 -8.24
C LYS A 488 -2.86 -27.28 -9.76
N ASN A 489 -3.35 -26.13 -10.20
CA ASN A 489 -3.44 -25.78 -11.62
C ASN A 489 -2.16 -25.10 -12.16
N GLY A 490 -1.02 -25.32 -11.48
CA GLY A 490 0.31 -25.02 -12.03
C GLY A 490 0.84 -23.61 -11.75
N TYR A 491 0.22 -22.82 -10.86
CA TYR A 491 0.76 -21.51 -10.48
C TYR A 491 2.17 -21.66 -9.87
N PRO A 492 3.24 -21.11 -10.48
CA PRO A 492 4.57 -21.24 -9.95
C PRO A 492 4.76 -20.31 -8.74
N LEU A 493 5.15 -20.88 -7.59
CA LEU A 493 5.38 -20.13 -6.36
C LEU A 493 6.50 -19.09 -6.55
N ASN A 494 6.32 -17.90 -5.97
CA ASN A 494 7.25 -16.77 -6.06
C ASN A 494 7.55 -16.29 -7.51
N SER A 495 6.68 -16.62 -8.48
CA SER A 495 6.82 -16.14 -9.87
C SER A 495 6.39 -14.69 -10.07
N SER A 496 5.61 -14.15 -9.14
CA SER A 496 4.95 -12.84 -9.25
C SER A 496 4.05 -12.70 -10.48
N ILE A 497 3.61 -13.81 -11.09
CA ILE A 497 2.62 -13.80 -12.17
C ILE A 497 1.31 -13.20 -11.62
N PRO A 498 0.72 -12.17 -12.27
CA PRO A 498 -0.51 -11.54 -11.80
C PRO A 498 -1.69 -12.51 -11.67
N ILE A 499 -2.52 -12.28 -10.65
CA ILE A 499 -3.75 -13.02 -10.39
C ILE A 499 -4.94 -12.05 -10.44
N THR A 500 -5.99 -12.40 -11.17
CA THR A 500 -7.24 -11.64 -11.19
C THR A 500 -8.38 -12.47 -10.60
N LEU A 501 -9.00 -11.98 -9.54
CA LEU A 501 -10.19 -12.61 -8.96
C LEU A 501 -11.45 -11.99 -9.57
N ILE A 502 -12.28 -12.81 -10.21
CA ILE A 502 -13.59 -12.36 -10.73
C ILE A 502 -14.67 -12.79 -9.74
N GLY A 503 -15.36 -11.82 -9.15
CA GLY A 503 -16.39 -12.06 -8.14
C GLY A 503 -17.77 -11.57 -8.58
N TYR A 504 -18.74 -12.47 -8.71
CA TYR A 504 -20.14 -12.11 -9.00
C TYR A 504 -20.96 -11.96 -7.72
N SER A 505 -21.72 -10.87 -7.58
CA SER A 505 -22.60 -10.63 -6.43
C SER A 505 -21.86 -10.76 -5.08
N GLY A 506 -22.28 -11.66 -4.18
CA GLY A 506 -21.56 -11.95 -2.93
C GLY A 506 -20.11 -12.46 -3.13
N GLY A 507 -19.78 -13.04 -4.28
CA GLY A 507 -18.42 -13.44 -4.66
C GLY A 507 -17.46 -12.26 -4.78
N GLY A 508 -17.97 -11.05 -5.03
CA GLY A 508 -17.18 -9.80 -4.99
C GLY A 508 -16.63 -9.49 -3.60
N GLN A 509 -17.44 -9.69 -2.55
CA GLN A 509 -16.97 -9.59 -1.15
C GLN A 509 -15.88 -10.63 -0.88
N MET A 510 -16.10 -11.89 -1.28
CA MET A 510 -15.15 -12.98 -1.05
C MET A 510 -13.80 -12.72 -1.74
N SER A 511 -13.85 -12.26 -3.00
CA SER A 511 -12.66 -11.89 -3.78
C SER A 511 -11.86 -10.79 -3.09
N CYS A 512 -12.49 -9.68 -2.72
CA CYS A 512 -11.82 -8.58 -2.02
C CYS A 512 -11.27 -8.99 -0.65
N ALA A 513 -11.97 -9.88 0.04
CA ALA A 513 -11.66 -10.26 1.40
C ALA A 513 -10.51 -11.26 1.50
N CYS A 514 -10.41 -12.23 0.59
CA CYS A 514 -9.34 -13.23 0.58
C CYS A 514 -8.04 -12.73 -0.06
N ALA A 515 -8.11 -11.75 -0.97
CA ALA A 515 -6.98 -11.25 -1.74
C ALA A 515 -5.79 -10.77 -0.89
N THR A 516 -6.03 -10.14 0.27
CA THR A 516 -4.93 -9.68 1.14
C THR A 516 -4.10 -10.86 1.67
N PHE A 517 -4.76 -11.98 1.99
CA PHE A 517 -4.09 -13.19 2.46
C PHE A 517 -3.38 -13.91 1.30
N LEU A 518 -4.01 -14.00 0.13
CA LEU A 518 -3.42 -14.57 -1.07
C LEU A 518 -2.15 -13.83 -1.50
N LYS A 519 -2.20 -12.50 -1.55
CA LYS A 519 -1.05 -11.65 -1.91
C LYS A 519 0.12 -11.88 -0.97
N ARG A 520 -0.15 -12.03 0.33
CA ARG A 520 0.87 -12.36 1.34
C ARG A 520 1.49 -13.74 1.11
N ALA A 521 0.68 -14.75 0.76
CA ALA A 521 1.14 -16.12 0.57
C ALA A 521 1.92 -16.32 -0.74
N LEU A 522 1.54 -15.62 -1.81
CA LEU A 522 2.08 -15.83 -3.16
C LEU A 522 3.10 -14.77 -3.60
N SER A 523 3.17 -13.63 -2.89
CA SER A 523 3.96 -12.46 -3.32
C SER A 523 3.66 -12.03 -4.76
N ALA A 524 2.37 -12.07 -5.12
CA ALA A 524 1.87 -11.85 -6.47
C ALA A 524 1.01 -10.58 -6.55
N PRO A 525 1.03 -9.84 -7.68
CA PRO A 525 0.05 -8.79 -7.96
C PRO A 525 -1.37 -9.38 -8.02
N ILE A 526 -2.33 -8.76 -7.32
CA ILE A 526 -3.73 -9.23 -7.31
C ILE A 526 -4.70 -8.10 -7.66
N ASP A 527 -5.45 -8.31 -8.73
CA ASP A 527 -6.60 -7.52 -9.16
C ASP A 527 -7.92 -8.18 -8.78
N VAL A 528 -8.97 -7.37 -8.60
CA VAL A 528 -10.34 -7.88 -8.47
C VAL A 528 -11.25 -7.25 -9.52
N ILE A 529 -11.96 -8.09 -10.27
CA ILE A 529 -13.09 -7.67 -11.11
C ILE A 529 -14.37 -8.08 -10.41
N SER A 530 -15.14 -7.11 -9.94
CA SER A 530 -16.41 -7.32 -9.28
C SER A 530 -17.56 -7.07 -10.25
N LEU A 531 -18.43 -8.07 -10.41
CA LEU A 531 -19.64 -8.03 -11.23
C LEU A 531 -20.86 -7.86 -10.31
N GLY A 532 -21.41 -6.65 -10.21
CA GLY A 532 -22.54 -6.32 -9.33
C GLY A 532 -22.26 -6.60 -7.83
N GLY A 533 -21.00 -6.58 -7.40
CA GLY A 533 -20.62 -7.16 -6.11
C GLY A 533 -21.05 -6.36 -4.87
N VAL A 534 -21.50 -7.07 -3.83
CA VAL A 534 -21.88 -6.47 -2.54
C VAL A 534 -20.70 -6.50 -1.58
N ILE A 535 -19.81 -5.52 -1.69
CA ILE A 535 -18.53 -5.47 -0.96
C ILE A 535 -18.67 -4.63 0.32
N SER A 536 -18.03 -5.05 1.41
CA SER A 536 -17.98 -4.34 2.68
C SER A 536 -16.83 -3.33 2.75
N GLY A 537 -17.00 -2.27 3.54
CA GLY A 537 -15.93 -1.30 3.81
C GLY A 537 -14.81 -1.81 4.73
N ASN A 538 -14.92 -3.05 5.22
CA ASN A 538 -13.94 -3.70 6.10
C ASN A 538 -12.86 -4.47 5.32
N CYS A 539 -13.07 -4.75 4.03
CA CYS A 539 -12.04 -5.33 3.17
C CYS A 539 -10.92 -4.33 2.93
N ASN A 540 -9.66 -4.76 3.08
CA ASN A 540 -8.51 -3.89 2.89
C ASN A 540 -8.14 -3.73 1.41
N ILE A 541 -9.01 -3.04 0.66
CA ILE A 541 -8.87 -2.81 -0.79
C ILE A 541 -7.55 -2.09 -1.12
N LEU A 542 -6.97 -1.34 -0.18
CA LEU A 542 -5.69 -0.66 -0.37
C LEU A 542 -4.52 -1.61 -0.70
N LYS A 543 -4.64 -2.90 -0.36
CA LYS A 543 -3.62 -3.92 -0.65
C LYS A 543 -3.74 -4.54 -2.04
N LEU A 544 -4.86 -4.37 -2.73
CA LEU A 544 -5.03 -4.78 -4.13
C LEU A 544 -4.19 -3.89 -5.04
N GLU A 545 -3.85 -4.39 -6.23
CA GLU A 545 -3.43 -3.51 -7.32
C GLU A 545 -4.60 -2.62 -7.71
N HIS A 546 -5.72 -3.25 -8.10
CA HIS A 546 -6.94 -2.52 -8.39
C HIS A 546 -8.24 -3.31 -8.14
N LEU A 547 -9.32 -2.57 -7.88
CA LEU A 547 -10.69 -3.09 -7.88
C LEU A 547 -11.48 -2.47 -9.05
N TYR A 548 -11.76 -3.27 -10.07
CA TYR A 548 -12.67 -2.94 -11.16
C TYR A 548 -14.09 -3.37 -10.78
N HIS A 549 -15.01 -2.44 -10.61
CA HIS A 549 -16.37 -2.71 -10.15
C HIS A 549 -17.39 -2.36 -11.24
N LEU A 550 -17.91 -3.39 -11.92
CA LEU A 550 -18.85 -3.30 -13.03
C LEU A 550 -20.27 -3.41 -12.46
N VAL A 551 -21.09 -2.38 -12.66
CA VAL A 551 -22.41 -2.24 -12.03
C VAL A 551 -23.46 -1.83 -13.06
N GLY A 552 -24.61 -2.50 -13.08
CA GLY A 552 -25.76 -2.05 -13.87
C GLY A 552 -26.49 -0.87 -13.22
N ASP A 553 -26.97 0.09 -14.01
CA ASP A 553 -27.65 1.29 -13.49
C ASP A 553 -28.97 0.95 -12.75
N LYS A 554 -29.53 -0.24 -13.01
CA LYS A 554 -30.73 -0.76 -12.35
C LYS A 554 -30.42 -1.92 -11.39
N ASP A 555 -29.16 -2.12 -11.02
CA ASP A 555 -28.76 -3.14 -10.05
C ASP A 555 -29.19 -2.74 -8.63
N GLY A 556 -30.33 -3.24 -8.18
CA GLY A 556 -30.82 -3.03 -6.82
C GLY A 556 -30.09 -3.82 -5.74
N VAL A 557 -29.29 -4.82 -6.10
CA VAL A 557 -28.55 -5.66 -5.14
C VAL A 557 -27.24 -4.99 -4.76
N GLU A 558 -26.49 -4.43 -5.71
CA GLU A 558 -25.26 -3.67 -5.41
C GLU A 558 -25.55 -2.50 -4.46
N GLN A 559 -26.67 -1.80 -4.69
CA GLN A 559 -27.10 -0.66 -3.87
C GLN A 559 -27.32 -1.01 -2.39
N ILE A 560 -27.57 -2.28 -2.05
CA ILE A 560 -27.68 -2.74 -0.67
C ILE A 560 -26.32 -2.60 0.04
N GLY A 561 -25.20 -2.76 -0.67
CA GLY A 561 -23.85 -2.69 -0.10
C GLY A 561 -23.57 -1.35 0.59
N PRO A 562 -23.68 -0.20 -0.09
CA PRO A 562 -23.55 1.11 0.55
C PRO A 562 -24.53 1.35 1.69
N ILE A 563 -25.72 0.74 1.68
CA ILE A 563 -26.72 0.91 2.76
C ILE A 563 -26.33 0.09 4.00
N MET A 564 -26.01 -1.19 3.82
CA MET A 564 -25.70 -2.11 4.92
C MET A 564 -24.32 -1.89 5.53
N PHE A 565 -23.36 -1.35 4.78
CA PHE A 565 -21.98 -1.17 5.23
C PHE A 565 -21.64 0.30 5.53
N PRO A 566 -21.67 0.77 6.80
CA PRO A 566 -21.30 2.15 7.14
C PRO A 566 -19.89 2.52 6.70
N GLY A 567 -18.97 1.56 6.61
CA GLY A 567 -17.64 1.79 6.04
C GLY A 567 -17.65 2.27 4.58
N ARG A 568 -18.74 2.13 3.83
CA ARG A 568 -18.92 2.70 2.49
C ARG A 568 -19.55 4.10 2.49
N TRP A 569 -20.03 4.59 3.64
CA TRP A 569 -20.62 5.92 3.74
C TRP A 569 -19.53 6.98 3.70
N LYS A 570 -19.82 8.11 3.04
CA LYS A 570 -18.87 9.23 2.91
C LYS A 570 -18.43 9.82 4.26
N LEU A 571 -19.22 9.63 5.32
CA LEU A 571 -18.89 10.09 6.67
C LEU A 571 -17.66 9.38 7.27
N PHE A 572 -17.41 8.12 6.90
CA PHE A 572 -16.28 7.34 7.40
C PHE A 572 -15.07 7.49 6.49
N LEU A 573 -14.50 8.69 6.44
CA LEU A 573 -13.40 9.07 5.53
C LEU A 573 -12.17 8.15 5.62
N LEU A 574 -11.91 7.55 6.78
CA LEU A 574 -10.77 6.67 7.06
C LEU A 574 -11.04 5.17 6.79
N SER A 575 -12.22 4.80 6.28
CA SER A 575 -12.49 3.41 5.91
C SER A 575 -11.58 2.97 4.75
N TYR A 576 -11.32 1.66 4.64
CA TYR A 576 -10.54 1.12 3.52
C TYR A 576 -11.16 1.47 2.17
N TRP A 577 -12.49 1.37 2.06
CA TRP A 577 -13.23 1.71 0.85
C TRP A 577 -13.03 3.17 0.42
N ASN A 578 -13.27 4.12 1.32
CA ASN A 578 -13.21 5.54 0.97
C ASN A 578 -11.77 5.99 0.67
N ARG A 579 -10.78 5.44 1.38
CA ARG A 579 -9.36 5.68 1.08
C ARG A 579 -8.96 5.12 -0.28
N ALA A 580 -9.34 3.87 -0.58
CA ALA A 580 -9.04 3.25 -1.86
C ALA A 580 -9.69 4.00 -3.03
N LYS A 581 -10.93 4.45 -2.86
CA LYS A 581 -11.63 5.28 -3.86
C LYS A 581 -10.90 6.60 -4.12
N ARG A 582 -10.43 7.32 -3.08
CA ARG A 582 -9.67 8.57 -3.26
C ARG A 582 -8.32 8.35 -3.94
N ARG A 583 -7.64 7.24 -3.62
CA ARG A 583 -6.36 6.85 -4.22
C ARG A 583 -6.45 6.31 -5.65
N GLY A 584 -7.64 6.28 -6.24
CA GLY A 584 -7.82 5.74 -7.59
C GLY A 584 -7.72 4.21 -7.67
N LYS A 585 -7.68 3.47 -6.54
CA LYS A 585 -7.60 2.00 -6.51
C LYS A 585 -8.94 1.29 -6.78
N ILE A 586 -10.00 2.06 -7.02
CA ILE A 586 -11.33 1.54 -7.35
C ILE A 586 -11.83 2.28 -8.59
N SER A 587 -12.06 1.55 -9.67
CA SER A 587 -12.79 2.07 -10.83
C SER A 587 -14.19 1.47 -10.87
N ILE A 588 -15.21 2.32 -10.99
CA ILE A 588 -16.61 1.89 -11.07
C ILE A 588 -17.09 2.15 -12.50
N PHE A 589 -17.53 1.10 -13.20
CA PHE A 589 -18.01 1.17 -14.57
C PHE A 589 -19.51 0.90 -14.60
N SER A 590 -20.26 1.81 -15.24
CA SER A 590 -21.66 1.55 -15.56
C SER A 590 -21.76 0.56 -16.71
N MET A 591 -22.59 -0.46 -16.53
CA MET A 591 -22.94 -1.45 -17.57
C MET A 591 -24.21 -1.06 -18.33
N GLY A 592 -24.70 0.17 -18.15
CA GLY A 592 -25.94 0.65 -18.76
C GLY A 592 -27.19 0.20 -18.00
N PRO A 593 -28.38 0.26 -18.64
CA PRO A 593 -29.69 0.13 -17.98
C PRO A 593 -30.11 -1.30 -17.66
N VAL A 594 -29.17 -2.12 -17.16
CA VAL A 594 -29.32 -3.54 -16.81
C VAL A 594 -29.41 -3.73 -15.28
N GLY A 595 -30.03 -4.83 -14.86
CA GLY A 595 -30.20 -5.24 -13.47
C GLY A 595 -29.08 -6.15 -12.96
N HIS A 596 -29.31 -6.81 -11.83
CA HIS A 596 -28.31 -7.66 -11.17
C HIS A 596 -28.14 -9.04 -11.83
N GLN A 597 -29.24 -9.78 -11.95
CA GLN A 597 -29.28 -11.18 -12.38
C GLN A 597 -30.24 -11.38 -13.55
N VAL A 598 -30.17 -12.53 -14.22
CA VAL A 598 -31.12 -12.91 -15.27
C VAL A 598 -32.54 -13.14 -14.72
N PRO A 599 -33.60 -12.77 -15.47
CA PRO A 599 -33.56 -12.00 -16.71
C PRO A 599 -33.32 -10.50 -16.47
N GLY A 600 -32.67 -9.82 -17.41
CA GLY A 600 -32.40 -8.38 -17.37
C GLY A 600 -31.03 -7.98 -16.81
N GLY A 601 -30.17 -8.94 -16.42
CA GLY A 601 -28.93 -8.70 -15.68
C GLY A 601 -27.68 -8.43 -16.52
N ILE A 602 -26.56 -8.12 -15.84
CA ILE A 602 -25.24 -7.91 -16.48
C ILE A 602 -24.68 -9.15 -17.19
N LEU A 603 -25.16 -10.35 -16.84
CA LEU A 603 -24.77 -11.62 -17.47
C LEU A 603 -25.82 -12.14 -18.46
N ASP A 604 -26.86 -11.36 -18.78
CA ASP A 604 -27.96 -11.84 -19.62
C ASP A 604 -27.58 -11.82 -21.12
N PRO A 605 -27.58 -12.98 -21.82
CA PRO A 605 -27.33 -13.03 -23.26
C PRO A 605 -28.48 -12.46 -24.10
N ASN A 606 -29.69 -12.38 -23.55
CA ASN A 606 -30.90 -11.98 -24.27
C ASN A 606 -31.20 -10.48 -24.18
N VAL A 607 -30.52 -9.76 -23.30
CA VAL A 607 -30.68 -8.30 -23.18
C VAL A 607 -29.78 -7.62 -24.20
N ILE A 608 -30.37 -7.02 -25.22
CA ILE A 608 -29.65 -6.25 -26.23
C ILE A 608 -29.59 -4.78 -25.82
N LEU A 609 -28.38 -4.23 -25.81
CA LEU A 609 -28.10 -2.83 -25.48
C LEU A 609 -28.27 -1.93 -26.70
N SER A 610 -28.26 -0.61 -26.49
CA SER A 610 -28.48 0.38 -27.55
C SER A 610 -27.45 0.34 -28.68
N ASP A 611 -26.27 -0.24 -28.42
CA ASP A 611 -25.20 -0.42 -29.39
C ASP A 611 -25.26 -1.75 -30.15
N GLY A 612 -26.31 -2.56 -29.92
CA GLY A 612 -26.53 -3.84 -30.58
C GLY A 612 -25.82 -5.04 -29.95
N ARG A 613 -24.97 -4.85 -28.92
CA ARG A 613 -24.35 -5.95 -28.18
C ARG A 613 -25.31 -6.51 -27.13
N SER A 614 -25.17 -7.78 -26.77
CA SER A 614 -25.84 -8.30 -25.58
C SER A 614 -25.16 -7.80 -24.30
N SER A 615 -25.90 -7.78 -23.19
CA SER A 615 -25.36 -7.46 -21.86
C SER A 615 -24.20 -8.37 -21.49
N LEU A 616 -24.33 -9.69 -21.73
CA LEU A 616 -23.25 -10.66 -21.57
C LEU A 616 -22.02 -10.32 -22.42
N GLN A 617 -22.21 -10.01 -23.71
CA GLN A 617 -21.10 -9.67 -24.61
C GLN A 617 -20.38 -8.41 -24.13
N GLN A 618 -21.12 -7.38 -23.69
CA GLN A 618 -20.51 -6.19 -23.11
C GLN A 618 -19.68 -6.53 -21.87
N THR A 619 -20.19 -7.37 -20.96
CA THR A 619 -19.45 -7.78 -19.76
C THR A 619 -18.14 -8.48 -20.11
N ILE A 620 -18.15 -9.38 -21.10
CA ILE A 620 -16.93 -10.06 -21.57
C ILE A 620 -15.96 -9.08 -22.21
N ASP A 621 -16.43 -8.15 -23.03
CA ASP A 621 -15.58 -7.12 -23.65
C ASP A 621 -14.87 -6.26 -22.60
N TYR A 622 -15.57 -5.88 -21.52
CA TYR A 622 -14.97 -5.15 -20.42
C TYR A 622 -13.93 -6.00 -19.67
N ILE A 623 -14.23 -7.27 -19.37
CA ILE A 623 -13.26 -8.17 -18.71
C ILE A 623 -12.00 -8.30 -19.56
N LYS A 624 -12.12 -8.53 -20.87
CA LYS A 624 -11.00 -8.60 -21.81
C LYS A 624 -10.14 -7.34 -21.78
N LYS A 625 -10.77 -6.19 -21.94
CA LYS A 625 -10.08 -4.90 -21.89
C LYS A 625 -9.38 -4.66 -20.55
N ILE A 626 -9.96 -5.11 -19.43
CA ILE A 626 -9.31 -5.00 -18.12
C ILE A 626 -8.06 -5.89 -18.05
N VAL A 627 -8.18 -7.18 -18.39
CA VAL A 627 -7.06 -8.13 -18.24
C VAL A 627 -5.94 -7.91 -19.26
N GLN A 628 -6.26 -7.29 -20.41
CA GLN A 628 -5.30 -6.86 -21.44
C GLN A 628 -4.70 -5.48 -21.17
N GLY A 629 -5.30 -4.67 -20.29
CA GLY A 629 -4.87 -3.29 -20.03
C GLY A 629 -5.38 -2.24 -21.02
N ASP A 630 -6.36 -2.60 -21.85
CA ASP A 630 -6.92 -1.78 -22.95
C ASP A 630 -8.13 -0.93 -22.55
N LEU A 631 -8.61 -1.02 -21.31
CA LEU A 631 -9.82 -0.29 -20.85
C LEU A 631 -9.60 1.22 -20.67
N LEU A 632 -8.51 1.76 -21.21
CA LEU A 632 -8.12 3.15 -21.04
C LEU A 632 -9.21 4.08 -21.59
N PRO A 633 -9.88 4.90 -20.76
CA PRO A 633 -10.59 6.05 -21.31
C PRO A 633 -9.56 6.88 -22.12
N PRO A 634 -9.99 7.57 -23.20
CA PRO A 634 -9.08 8.43 -23.95
C PRO A 634 -8.33 9.33 -22.99
N ILE A 635 -6.99 9.24 -22.98
CA ILE A 635 -6.16 10.10 -22.14
C ILE A 635 -6.35 11.51 -22.69
N ASP A 636 -7.17 12.28 -21.99
CA ASP A 636 -7.34 13.69 -22.26
C ASP A 636 -6.06 14.40 -21.80
N LEU A 637 -5.12 14.52 -22.74
CA LEU A 637 -3.87 15.26 -22.56
C LEU A 637 -4.10 16.78 -22.52
N SER A 638 -5.33 17.25 -22.74
CA SER A 638 -5.63 18.68 -22.72
C SER A 638 -5.82 19.15 -21.28
N ALA A 639 -4.75 19.70 -20.72
CA ALA A 639 -4.87 20.51 -19.50
C ALA A 639 -5.73 21.73 -19.81
N VAL A 640 -6.74 21.99 -18.98
CA VAL A 640 -7.61 23.19 -19.09
C VAL A 640 -6.81 24.44 -18.73
N GLN A 641 -5.84 24.30 -17.83
CA GLN A 641 -4.91 25.37 -17.45
C GLN A 641 -3.50 25.01 -17.90
N PRO A 642 -2.82 25.87 -18.68
CA PRO A 642 -1.47 25.55 -19.13
C PRO A 642 -0.46 25.61 -17.97
N SER A 643 0.45 24.65 -17.93
CA SER A 643 1.59 24.65 -17.00
C SER A 643 2.72 25.56 -17.48
N ASN A 644 3.65 25.94 -16.60
CA ASN A 644 4.86 26.66 -17.00
C ASN A 644 5.66 25.86 -18.02
N TYR A 645 5.81 24.55 -17.83
CA TYR A 645 6.43 23.64 -18.79
C TYR A 645 5.82 23.75 -20.19
N GLN A 646 4.48 23.77 -20.30
CA GLN A 646 3.80 23.92 -21.59
C GLN A 646 4.08 25.28 -22.24
N LEU A 647 4.22 26.35 -21.44
CA LEU A 647 4.62 27.67 -21.94
C LEU A 647 6.09 27.68 -22.38
N TYR A 648 7.00 27.11 -21.59
CA TYR A 648 8.42 27.02 -21.92
C TYR A 648 8.64 26.27 -23.24
N ARG A 649 7.86 25.21 -23.47
CA ARG A 649 7.79 24.47 -24.73
C ARG A 649 7.24 25.28 -25.91
N GLN A 650 6.81 26.52 -25.78
CA GLN A 650 6.46 27.34 -26.96
C GLN A 650 7.68 27.86 -27.69
N ALA A 651 8.85 27.90 -27.04
CA ALA A 651 10.09 28.29 -27.67
C ALA A 651 10.80 27.08 -28.30
N ASP A 652 11.11 27.18 -29.60
CA ASP A 652 11.68 26.09 -30.38
C ASP A 652 12.99 25.55 -29.78
N PHE A 653 13.84 26.42 -29.20
CA PHE A 653 15.14 26.01 -28.62
C PHE A 653 15.02 25.10 -27.37
N ASN A 654 13.81 24.95 -26.82
CA ASN A 654 13.51 24.00 -25.75
C ASN A 654 13.08 22.62 -26.28
N HIS A 655 13.00 22.45 -27.61
CA HIS A 655 12.63 21.18 -28.23
C HIS A 655 13.88 20.40 -28.66
N PRO A 656 13.96 19.08 -28.42
CA PRO A 656 15.10 18.27 -28.84
C PRO A 656 15.39 18.30 -30.35
N ASP A 657 14.35 18.35 -31.17
CA ASP A 657 14.40 18.35 -32.64
C ASP A 657 14.87 19.67 -33.24
N TYR A 658 14.98 20.72 -32.43
CA TYR A 658 15.64 21.97 -32.82
C TYR A 658 17.14 21.79 -33.14
N TYR A 659 17.75 20.77 -32.54
CA TYR A 659 19.19 20.49 -32.63
C TYR A 659 19.46 19.28 -33.54
N PRO A 660 20.01 19.46 -34.75
CA PRO A 660 20.32 18.36 -35.66
C PRO A 660 21.17 17.28 -34.99
N ILE A 661 20.85 15.99 -35.15
CA ILE A 661 21.64 14.91 -34.54
C ILE A 661 23.02 14.80 -35.19
N ASP A 662 23.06 14.83 -36.52
CA ASP A 662 24.30 14.87 -37.30
C ASP A 662 24.91 16.27 -37.23
N GLN A 663 25.73 16.50 -36.22
CA GLN A 663 26.49 17.74 -36.05
C GLN A 663 27.87 17.45 -35.46
N THR A 664 28.86 18.23 -35.88
CA THR A 664 30.21 18.17 -35.35
C THR A 664 30.59 19.50 -34.69
N VAL A 665 31.33 19.40 -33.59
CA VAL A 665 31.92 20.53 -32.86
C VAL A 665 33.44 20.40 -32.88
N ASN A 666 34.16 21.51 -32.73
CA ASN A 666 35.62 21.45 -32.61
C ASN A 666 35.98 20.82 -31.24
N PRO A 667 36.63 19.65 -31.21
CA PRO A 667 36.90 18.93 -29.96
C PRO A 667 37.91 19.64 -29.04
N ASN A 668 38.60 20.68 -29.54
CA ASN A 668 39.46 21.53 -28.73
C ASN A 668 38.70 22.67 -28.02
N LEU A 669 37.51 23.01 -28.51
CA LEU A 669 36.67 24.09 -27.97
C LEU A 669 35.48 23.55 -27.17
N TYR A 670 34.98 22.38 -27.58
CA TYR A 670 33.80 21.73 -27.01
C TYR A 670 34.07 20.26 -26.70
N LYS A 671 33.40 19.75 -25.66
CA LYS A 671 33.47 18.35 -25.23
C LYS A 671 32.07 17.79 -25.01
N PRO A 672 31.83 16.50 -25.31
CA PRO A 672 30.56 15.85 -24.97
C PRO A 672 30.37 15.82 -23.45
N ILE A 673 29.12 15.92 -23.00
CA ILE A 673 28.80 15.91 -21.56
C ILE A 673 29.00 14.51 -20.96
N GLY A 674 28.65 13.46 -21.72
CA GLY A 674 28.83 12.06 -21.32
C GLY A 674 29.09 11.14 -22.52
N THR A 675 29.51 9.92 -22.25
CA THR A 675 29.86 8.93 -23.30
C THR A 675 28.63 8.50 -24.11
N TRP A 676 27.56 8.12 -23.43
CA TRP A 676 26.29 7.73 -24.04
C TRP A 676 25.24 8.78 -23.70
N MET A 677 24.70 9.44 -24.72
CA MET A 677 23.67 10.48 -24.55
C MET A 677 22.56 10.28 -25.57
N GLY A 678 21.34 10.60 -25.19
CA GLY A 678 20.20 10.42 -26.07
C GLY A 678 18.87 10.82 -25.46
N ARG A 679 17.84 10.75 -26.29
CA ARG A 679 16.46 11.03 -25.92
C ARG A 679 15.73 9.75 -25.55
N LEU A 680 15.08 9.75 -24.39
CA LEU A 680 14.19 8.66 -23.99
C LEU A 680 12.87 8.78 -24.74
N ILE A 681 12.40 7.66 -25.28
CA ILE A 681 11.13 7.55 -25.98
C ILE A 681 10.30 6.47 -25.28
N LEU A 682 9.11 6.84 -24.83
CA LEU A 682 8.16 5.90 -24.25
C LEU A 682 7.57 5.03 -25.38
N PRO A 683 7.65 3.70 -25.30
CA PRO A 683 7.11 2.85 -26.35
C PRO A 683 5.58 3.00 -26.46
N LYS A 684 5.03 2.77 -27.65
CA LYS A 684 3.56 2.63 -27.77
C LYS A 684 3.10 1.40 -26.99
N LEU A 685 1.89 1.44 -26.44
CA LEU A 685 1.34 0.35 -25.62
C LEU A 685 1.41 -1.01 -26.34
N GLU A 686 1.11 -1.04 -27.64
CA GLU A 686 1.19 -2.22 -28.51
C GLU A 686 2.62 -2.77 -28.69
N GLU A 687 3.64 -1.91 -28.69
CA GLU A 687 5.05 -2.30 -28.85
C GLU A 687 5.71 -2.65 -27.50
N ARG A 688 5.07 -2.28 -26.37
CA ARG A 688 5.63 -2.34 -25.01
C ARG A 688 6.09 -3.74 -24.61
N GLN A 689 5.27 -4.77 -24.86
CA GLN A 689 5.57 -6.16 -24.48
C GLN A 689 6.83 -6.71 -25.19
N GLN A 690 7.09 -6.28 -26.43
CA GLN A 690 8.28 -6.65 -27.18
C GLN A 690 9.52 -5.87 -26.73
N ILE A 691 9.33 -4.59 -26.40
CA ILE A 691 10.41 -3.68 -26.02
C ILE A 691 10.93 -3.96 -24.60
N ARG A 692 10.08 -4.29 -23.62
CA ARG A 692 10.45 -4.61 -22.22
C ARG A 692 11.48 -3.61 -21.65
N GLY A 693 11.13 -2.33 -21.65
CA GLY A 693 11.98 -1.20 -21.31
C GLY A 693 11.52 0.04 -22.09
N VAL A 694 12.46 0.93 -22.44
CA VAL A 694 12.16 2.13 -23.24
C VAL A 694 12.96 2.16 -24.54
N LEU A 695 12.61 3.06 -25.43
CA LEU A 695 13.40 3.35 -26.62
C LEU A 695 14.37 4.51 -26.33
N PHE A 696 15.52 4.51 -26.99
CA PHE A 696 16.59 5.48 -26.82
C PHE A 696 17.10 5.93 -28.19
N GLU A 697 16.91 7.20 -28.51
CA GLU A 697 17.46 7.84 -29.71
C GLU A 697 18.87 8.31 -29.41
N VAL A 698 19.86 7.63 -30.00
CA VAL A 698 21.28 7.84 -29.69
C VAL A 698 21.73 9.18 -30.28
N HIS A 699 22.13 10.11 -29.42
CA HIS A 699 22.70 11.41 -29.82
C HIS A 699 24.24 11.39 -29.75
N HIS A 700 24.81 10.52 -28.92
CA HIS A 700 26.24 10.29 -28.80
C HIS A 700 26.49 8.89 -28.22
N GLY A 701 27.54 8.21 -28.69
CA GLY A 701 27.98 6.90 -28.21
C GLY A 701 29.49 6.88 -27.94
N ASP A 702 30.00 5.75 -27.47
CA ASP A 702 31.46 5.56 -27.34
C ASP A 702 32.14 5.44 -28.73
N ALA A 703 33.48 5.36 -28.73
CA ALA A 703 34.26 5.34 -29.96
C ALA A 703 33.93 4.16 -30.89
N ASP A 704 33.52 3.02 -30.32
CA ASP A 704 33.27 1.78 -31.07
C ASP A 704 31.85 1.73 -31.65
N HIS A 705 30.92 2.55 -31.13
CA HIS A 705 29.51 2.54 -31.50
C HIS A 705 29.00 3.85 -32.11
N GLN A 706 29.88 4.64 -32.73
CA GLN A 706 29.49 5.88 -33.42
C GLN A 706 28.46 5.66 -34.54
N HIS A 707 28.43 4.47 -35.16
CA HIS A 707 27.44 4.11 -36.19
C HIS A 707 25.99 4.08 -35.69
N LEU A 708 25.78 4.01 -34.37
CA LEU A 708 24.45 4.01 -33.77
C LEU A 708 23.87 5.42 -33.61
N ILE A 709 24.67 6.48 -33.78
CA ILE A 709 24.19 7.87 -33.68
C ILE A 709 23.07 8.12 -34.70
N GLY A 710 21.96 8.70 -34.23
CA GLY A 710 20.75 8.92 -35.02
C GLY A 710 19.80 7.71 -35.08
N GLN A 711 20.20 6.55 -34.59
CA GLN A 711 19.33 5.38 -34.53
C GLN A 711 18.51 5.34 -33.23
N VAL A 712 17.32 4.73 -33.31
CA VAL A 712 16.49 4.42 -32.14
C VAL A 712 16.71 2.96 -31.76
N VAL A 713 17.20 2.74 -30.55
CA VAL A 713 17.55 1.42 -30.00
C VAL A 713 16.74 1.12 -28.74
N LYS A 714 16.69 -0.14 -28.31
CA LYS A 714 16.07 -0.49 -27.01
C LYS A 714 17.03 -0.13 -25.88
N LEU A 715 16.50 0.42 -24.79
CA LEU A 715 17.21 0.59 -23.52
C LEU A 715 16.54 -0.26 -22.44
N ARG A 716 17.32 -1.13 -21.80
CA ARG A 716 16.85 -2.05 -20.76
C ARG A 716 17.73 -2.01 -19.53
N TRP A 717 17.20 -2.51 -18.43
CA TRP A 717 18.02 -2.85 -17.27
C TRP A 717 18.92 -4.06 -17.55
N VAL A 718 20.11 -4.05 -16.96
CA VAL A 718 20.97 -5.24 -16.93
C VAL A 718 20.30 -6.37 -16.13
N ALA A 719 20.52 -7.62 -16.53
CA ALA A 719 20.02 -8.82 -15.84
C ALA A 719 20.86 -9.16 -14.60
N HIS A 720 21.20 -8.16 -13.78
CA HIS A 720 21.95 -8.33 -12.53
C HIS A 720 20.98 -8.42 -11.34
N ARG A 721 21.19 -9.39 -10.44
CA ARG A 721 20.26 -9.69 -9.32
C ARG A 721 19.92 -8.47 -8.47
N GLU A 722 20.90 -7.64 -8.14
CA GLU A 722 20.67 -6.44 -7.31
C GLU A 722 19.86 -5.37 -8.04
N VAL A 723 20.11 -5.17 -9.34
CA VAL A 723 19.37 -4.21 -10.17
C VAL A 723 17.93 -4.66 -10.33
N GLN A 724 17.70 -5.94 -10.65
CA GLN A 724 16.37 -6.50 -10.80
C GLN A 724 15.56 -6.40 -9.49
N LYS A 725 16.18 -6.63 -8.34
CA LYS A 725 15.54 -6.45 -7.03
C LYS A 725 15.10 -5.00 -6.80
N LEU A 726 15.95 -4.02 -7.16
CA LEU A 726 15.62 -2.60 -7.02
C LEU A 726 14.49 -2.21 -7.98
N VAL A 727 14.56 -2.62 -9.25
CA VAL A 727 13.53 -2.37 -10.27
C VAL A 727 12.19 -2.94 -9.81
N GLN A 728 12.14 -4.21 -9.42
CA GLN A 728 10.93 -4.87 -8.93
C GLN A 728 10.33 -4.18 -7.70
N ALA A 729 11.17 -3.62 -6.81
CA ALA A 729 10.68 -2.92 -5.61
C ALA A 729 9.90 -1.63 -5.92
N VAL A 730 10.06 -1.07 -7.12
CA VAL A 730 9.44 0.21 -7.51
C VAL A 730 8.61 0.14 -8.79
N THR A 731 8.57 -1.02 -9.45
CA THR A 731 7.63 -1.29 -10.54
C THR A 731 6.22 -1.30 -9.97
N GLN A 732 5.36 -0.41 -10.46
CA GLN A 732 3.99 -0.27 -9.96
C GLN A 732 2.99 -0.08 -11.09
N ASP A 733 1.75 -0.48 -10.83
CA ASP A 733 0.62 -0.08 -11.66
C ASP A 733 0.33 1.40 -11.41
N VAL A 734 0.06 2.16 -12.47
CA VAL A 734 -0.19 3.60 -12.39
C VAL A 734 -1.66 3.86 -12.67
N HIS A 735 -2.40 4.33 -11.67
CA HIS A 735 -3.78 4.78 -11.77
C HIS A 735 -3.92 6.14 -11.09
N PHE A 736 -4.35 7.14 -11.84
CA PHE A 736 -4.46 8.48 -11.28
C PHE A 736 -5.49 8.49 -10.14
N SER A 737 -5.07 9.03 -8.99
CA SER A 737 -5.97 9.42 -7.92
C SER A 737 -6.84 10.59 -8.35
N ALA A 738 -7.93 10.85 -7.61
CA ALA A 738 -8.79 12.00 -7.88
C ALA A 738 -8.01 13.33 -7.83
N ASP A 739 -7.01 13.42 -6.94
CA ASP A 739 -6.13 14.59 -6.84
C ASP A 739 -5.20 14.68 -8.06
N ALA A 740 -4.64 13.57 -8.54
CA ALA A 740 -3.79 13.54 -9.74
C ALA A 740 -4.58 13.92 -11.00
N GLU A 741 -5.80 13.40 -11.17
CA GLU A 741 -6.69 13.81 -12.26
C GLU A 741 -7.00 15.31 -12.18
N TYR A 742 -7.38 15.80 -11.00
CA TYR A 742 -7.73 17.21 -10.81
C TYR A 742 -6.54 18.14 -11.06
N THR A 743 -5.39 17.85 -10.44
CA THR A 743 -4.20 18.71 -10.53
C THR A 743 -3.54 18.66 -11.91
N SER A 744 -3.60 17.52 -12.59
CA SER A 744 -3.17 17.40 -13.99
C SER A 744 -4.06 18.18 -14.96
N LYS A 745 -5.37 18.24 -14.75
CA LYS A 745 -6.30 18.92 -15.67
C LYS A 745 -6.52 20.39 -15.34
N TYR A 746 -6.66 20.71 -14.07
CA TYR A 746 -7.10 22.03 -13.59
C TYR A 746 -6.05 22.74 -12.72
N GLY A 747 -5.10 22.01 -12.15
CA GLY A 747 -4.08 22.56 -11.24
C GLY A 747 -2.80 23.06 -11.92
N GLY A 748 -2.61 22.79 -13.21
CA GLY A 748 -1.42 23.22 -13.96
C GLY A 748 -0.12 22.47 -13.61
N LEU A 749 -0.20 21.37 -12.85
CA LEU A 749 0.95 20.52 -12.57
C LEU A 749 1.21 19.58 -13.76
N VAL A 750 2.49 19.32 -14.06
CA VAL A 750 2.88 18.31 -15.05
C VAL A 750 2.83 16.94 -14.39
N HIS A 751 2.04 16.02 -14.93
CA HIS A 751 1.88 14.64 -14.46
C HIS A 751 2.27 13.63 -15.56
N PRO A 752 2.60 12.36 -15.21
CA PRO A 752 2.92 11.29 -16.16
C PRO A 752 1.66 10.75 -16.85
N VAL A 753 0.90 11.64 -17.50
CA VAL A 753 -0.42 11.35 -18.09
C VAL A 753 -0.38 10.21 -19.10
N ARG A 754 0.75 10.00 -19.79
CA ARG A 754 0.96 8.91 -20.76
C ARG A 754 1.06 7.53 -20.11
N LEU A 755 1.32 7.49 -18.81
CA LEU A 755 1.41 6.26 -18.01
C LEU A 755 0.12 5.97 -17.24
N ASN A 756 -0.87 6.87 -17.27
CA ASN A 756 -2.12 6.62 -16.57
C ASN A 756 -2.74 5.33 -17.09
N HIS A 757 -3.09 4.46 -16.15
CA HIS A 757 -3.59 3.09 -16.30
C HIS A 757 -2.63 2.05 -16.90
N TRP A 758 -1.34 2.35 -17.01
CA TRP A 758 -0.37 1.33 -17.35
C TRP A 758 -0.09 0.44 -16.13
N GLN A 759 -0.11 -0.87 -16.33
CA GLN A 759 0.30 -1.85 -15.32
C GLN A 759 1.82 -2.06 -15.36
N GLN A 760 2.43 -2.36 -14.22
CA GLN A 760 3.84 -2.74 -14.09
C GLN A 760 4.80 -1.73 -14.72
N VAL A 761 4.57 -0.43 -14.49
CA VAL A 761 5.44 0.64 -14.98
C VAL A 761 6.78 0.59 -14.25
N ASP A 762 7.86 0.37 -15.00
CA ASP A 762 9.20 0.30 -14.44
C ASP A 762 9.89 1.70 -14.29
N PRO A 763 11.08 1.78 -13.68
CA PRO A 763 11.77 3.05 -13.49
C PRO A 763 12.29 3.74 -14.76
N LEU A 764 12.51 3.04 -15.87
CA LEU A 764 12.84 3.66 -17.16
C LEU A 764 11.56 4.21 -17.80
N GLU A 765 10.48 3.43 -17.79
CA GLU A 765 9.17 3.83 -18.32
C GLU A 765 8.62 5.06 -17.60
N SER A 766 8.72 5.08 -16.26
CA SER A 766 8.37 6.27 -15.48
C SER A 766 9.22 7.49 -15.79
N LEU A 767 10.44 7.35 -16.33
CA LEU A 767 11.32 8.47 -16.65
C LEU A 767 10.93 9.03 -18.01
N ALA A 768 10.85 8.13 -19.00
CA ALA A 768 10.45 8.46 -20.35
C ALA A 768 9.03 9.04 -20.40
N GLY A 769 8.10 8.51 -19.58
CA GLY A 769 6.70 8.91 -19.53
C GLY A 769 6.36 10.04 -18.56
N SER A 770 7.35 10.66 -17.88
CA SER A 770 7.11 11.74 -16.90
C SER A 770 6.49 12.99 -17.50
N HIS A 771 6.80 13.30 -18.76
CA HIS A 771 6.23 14.42 -19.50
C HIS A 771 5.13 13.96 -20.47
N PRO A 772 4.27 14.87 -20.98
CA PRO A 772 3.30 14.57 -22.03
C PRO A 772 3.90 14.22 -23.40
N VAL A 773 5.19 14.48 -23.62
CA VAL A 773 5.92 14.25 -24.88
C VAL A 773 7.29 13.65 -24.63
N ASP A 774 7.88 13.01 -25.65
CA ASP A 774 9.23 12.42 -25.56
C ASP A 774 10.32 13.49 -25.73
N ASP A 775 10.68 14.15 -24.64
CA ASP A 775 11.69 15.21 -24.64
C ASP A 775 12.75 15.14 -23.53
N VAL A 776 12.76 14.02 -22.79
CA VAL A 776 13.73 13.80 -21.72
C VAL A 776 15.06 13.38 -22.33
N ILE A 777 16.06 14.26 -22.23
CA ILE A 777 17.44 13.99 -22.65
C ILE A 777 18.25 13.52 -21.47
N VAL A 778 18.97 12.41 -21.64
CA VAL A 778 19.74 11.78 -20.58
C VAL A 778 21.13 11.38 -21.06
N MET A 779 22.05 11.28 -20.10
CA MET A 779 23.28 10.50 -20.24
C MET A 779 23.19 9.20 -19.45
N LEU A 780 23.82 8.15 -19.95
CA LEU A 780 23.93 6.86 -19.26
C LEU A 780 25.23 6.83 -18.43
N GLU A 781 25.10 6.53 -17.14
CA GLU A 781 26.21 6.52 -16.20
C GLU A 781 26.79 5.10 -16.02
N GLY A 782 28.12 4.99 -16.08
CA GLY A 782 28.84 3.73 -15.90
C GLY A 782 28.95 2.91 -17.20
N ALA A 783 29.22 1.62 -17.05
CA ALA A 783 29.36 0.72 -18.20
C ALA A 783 28.00 0.46 -18.86
N VAL A 784 27.93 0.67 -20.18
CA VAL A 784 26.77 0.32 -21.02
C VAL A 784 27.15 -0.88 -21.87
N SER A 785 26.38 -1.96 -21.78
CA SER A 785 26.58 -3.12 -22.67
C SER A 785 25.71 -3.00 -23.90
N VAL A 786 26.29 -3.22 -25.08
CA VAL A 786 25.60 -3.20 -26.37
C VAL A 786 25.38 -4.64 -26.86
N GLU A 787 24.13 -5.00 -27.12
CA GLU A 787 23.74 -6.28 -27.70
C GLU A 787 23.15 -6.05 -29.09
N GLU A 788 23.88 -6.44 -30.14
CA GLU A 788 23.41 -6.41 -31.52
C GLU A 788 22.93 -7.79 -31.95
N ASN A 789 21.66 -7.92 -32.36
CA ASN A 789 21.10 -9.18 -32.89
C ASN A 789 20.73 -9.02 -34.38
N PRO A 790 21.71 -9.10 -35.28
CA PRO A 790 21.51 -8.83 -36.71
C PRO A 790 20.64 -9.87 -37.45
N THR A 791 20.35 -11.02 -36.83
CA THR A 791 19.52 -12.10 -37.41
C THR A 791 18.02 -11.98 -37.11
N THR A 792 17.59 -10.94 -36.37
CA THR A 792 16.19 -10.76 -35.98
C THR A 792 15.42 -9.85 -36.94
N THR A 793 14.19 -10.21 -37.31
CA THR A 793 13.24 -9.34 -38.03
C THR A 793 12.66 -8.22 -37.15
N SER A 794 13.30 -7.91 -36.01
CA SER A 794 12.83 -6.89 -35.08
C SER A 794 13.09 -5.49 -35.63
N LYS A 795 12.09 -4.61 -35.52
CA LYS A 795 12.19 -3.17 -35.85
C LYS A 795 13.35 -2.46 -35.12
N TYR A 796 13.75 -2.98 -33.94
CA TYR A 796 14.84 -2.45 -33.14
C TYR A 796 15.85 -3.60 -32.84
N PRO A 797 16.87 -3.83 -33.68
CA PRO A 797 17.78 -4.97 -33.55
C PRO A 797 18.84 -4.80 -32.44
N VAL A 798 19.09 -3.57 -32.00
CA VAL A 798 20.10 -3.22 -30.97
C VAL A 798 19.46 -3.01 -29.61
N THR A 799 20.12 -3.51 -28.56
CA THR A 799 19.73 -3.29 -27.15
C THR A 799 20.90 -2.75 -26.35
N LEU A 800 20.72 -1.58 -25.74
CA LEU A 800 21.60 -1.04 -24.71
C LEU A 800 21.13 -1.50 -23.33
N ARG A 801 22.06 -1.84 -22.44
CA ARG A 801 21.74 -2.11 -21.04
C ARG A 801 22.48 -1.19 -20.09
N THR A 802 21.73 -0.67 -19.12
CA THR A 802 22.25 0.21 -18.05
C THR A 802 22.13 -0.45 -16.68
N TYR A 803 23.08 -0.12 -15.80
CA TYR A 803 23.08 -0.48 -14.38
C TYR A 803 22.38 0.58 -13.53
N ASN A 804 22.55 1.85 -13.90
CA ASN A 804 22.12 3.00 -13.12
C ASN A 804 20.94 3.70 -13.81
N THR A 805 20.18 4.44 -13.01
CA THR A 805 19.14 5.34 -13.53
C THR A 805 19.80 6.41 -14.42
N PRO A 806 19.31 6.63 -15.66
CA PRO A 806 19.86 7.68 -16.53
C PRO A 806 19.83 9.06 -15.88
N ILE A 807 20.89 9.85 -16.12
CA ILE A 807 21.02 11.20 -15.56
C ILE A 807 20.46 12.20 -16.56
N GLN A 808 19.49 13.02 -16.14
CA GLN A 808 18.91 14.07 -16.97
C GLN A 808 19.93 15.19 -17.22
N ILE A 809 20.07 15.59 -18.48
CA ILE A 809 21.03 16.62 -18.93
C ILE A 809 20.35 17.67 -19.80
N THR A 810 21.05 18.79 -20.01
CA THR A 810 20.67 19.84 -20.97
C THR A 810 21.88 20.14 -21.84
N GLY A 811 21.67 20.17 -23.16
CA GLY A 811 22.75 20.22 -24.15
C GLY A 811 23.37 18.86 -24.45
N ARG A 812 24.25 18.83 -25.45
CA ARG A 812 25.05 17.65 -25.82
C ARG A 812 26.54 17.89 -25.59
N TYR A 813 26.96 19.13 -25.71
CA TYR A 813 28.35 19.55 -25.58
C TYR A 813 28.48 20.68 -24.58
N TYR A 814 29.65 20.82 -23.98
CA TYR A 814 30.05 21.98 -23.19
C TYR A 814 31.34 22.59 -23.68
N GLY A 815 31.48 23.90 -23.51
CA GLY A 815 32.68 24.68 -23.82
C GLY A 815 33.03 25.63 -22.67
N LEU A 816 34.24 26.19 -22.67
CA LEU A 816 34.71 27.13 -21.65
C LEU A 816 35.04 28.48 -22.32
N ILE A 817 34.27 29.51 -22.00
CA ILE A 817 34.31 30.80 -22.71
C ILE A 817 34.31 32.00 -21.76
N GLN A 818 34.67 33.15 -22.32
CA GLN A 818 34.42 34.47 -21.74
C GLN A 818 33.49 35.25 -22.69
N PHE A 819 32.45 35.89 -22.13
CA PHE A 819 31.57 36.78 -22.90
C PHE A 819 32.29 38.11 -23.16
N VAL A 820 32.31 38.57 -24.42
CA VAL A 820 32.96 39.84 -24.78
C VAL A 820 31.94 40.96 -24.92
N GLU A 821 30.97 40.79 -25.82
CA GLU A 821 29.89 41.76 -26.02
C GLU A 821 28.65 41.10 -26.64
N PRO A 822 27.44 41.59 -26.33
CA PRO A 822 26.23 41.25 -27.07
C PRO A 822 26.26 41.87 -28.47
N ILE A 823 25.74 41.15 -29.46
CA ILE A 823 25.54 41.67 -30.81
C ILE A 823 24.17 42.36 -30.87
N ALA A 824 24.17 43.66 -31.13
CA ALA A 824 22.97 44.49 -31.15
C ALA A 824 21.85 43.92 -32.04
N ASP A 825 20.61 44.04 -31.58
CA ASP A 825 19.39 43.56 -32.25
C ASP A 825 19.34 42.06 -32.58
N THR A 826 20.17 41.25 -31.91
CA THR A 826 20.19 39.78 -32.03
C THR A 826 20.25 39.11 -30.66
N ASP A 827 20.08 37.79 -30.64
CA ASP A 827 20.35 36.96 -29.45
C ASP A 827 21.78 36.42 -29.41
N GLN A 828 22.70 36.96 -30.22
CA GLN A 828 24.08 36.49 -30.31
C GLN A 828 25.02 37.25 -29.38
N PHE A 829 26.05 36.54 -28.92
CA PHE A 829 27.18 37.10 -28.16
C PHE A 829 28.49 36.73 -28.84
N ARG A 830 29.42 37.69 -28.91
CA ARG A 830 30.82 37.38 -29.21
C ARG A 830 31.47 36.81 -27.95
N VAL A 831 32.13 35.68 -28.08
CA VAL A 831 32.82 34.99 -26.99
C VAL A 831 34.24 34.62 -27.40
N ILE A 832 35.13 34.51 -26.41
CA ILE A 832 36.49 33.98 -26.61
C ILE A 832 36.60 32.66 -25.85
N HIS A 833 37.10 31.62 -26.52
CA HIS A 833 37.35 30.33 -25.88
C HIS A 833 38.60 30.33 -25.02
N PHE A 834 38.58 29.54 -23.95
CA PHE A 834 39.74 29.32 -23.11
C PHE A 834 40.84 28.58 -23.87
N ASN A 835 42.05 29.12 -23.81
CA ASN A 835 43.22 28.50 -24.40
C ASN A 835 43.97 27.69 -23.34
N ARG A 836 43.94 26.37 -23.50
CA ARG A 836 44.60 25.42 -22.58
C ARG A 836 46.10 25.67 -22.41
N ILE A 837 46.79 26.18 -23.44
CA ILE A 837 48.25 26.37 -23.44
C ILE A 837 48.62 27.64 -22.65
N SER A 838 48.02 28.78 -22.98
CA SER A 838 48.27 30.06 -22.30
C SER A 838 47.59 30.14 -20.93
N ARG A 839 46.56 29.32 -20.70
CA ARG A 839 45.63 29.37 -19.57
C ARG A 839 44.87 30.69 -19.44
N GLN A 840 44.61 31.35 -20.58
CA GLN A 840 43.90 32.63 -20.67
C GLN A 840 42.74 32.54 -21.68
N PHE A 841 41.84 33.54 -21.68
CA PHE A 841 40.83 33.72 -22.73
C PHE A 841 41.43 34.48 -23.92
N ASP A 842 42.36 33.83 -24.61
CA ASP A 842 43.00 34.31 -25.85
C ASP A 842 42.91 33.26 -26.98
N GLY A 843 41.98 32.30 -26.85
CA GLY A 843 41.69 31.29 -27.86
C GLY A 843 40.84 31.83 -29.02
N PRO A 844 40.31 30.94 -29.86
CA PRO A 844 39.46 31.33 -30.98
C PRO A 844 38.21 32.09 -30.53
N GLU A 845 37.89 33.17 -31.25
CA GLU A 845 36.62 33.88 -31.11
C GLU A 845 35.49 33.14 -31.82
N GLU A 846 34.31 33.14 -31.21
CA GLU A 846 33.10 32.54 -31.77
C GLU A 846 31.87 33.43 -31.49
N ARG A 847 30.83 33.29 -32.32
CA ARG A 847 29.50 33.83 -32.03
C ARG A 847 28.59 32.71 -31.56
N VAL A 848 28.09 32.83 -30.35
CA VAL A 848 27.13 31.88 -29.77
C VAL A 848 25.77 32.55 -29.59
N ARG A 849 24.70 31.77 -29.60
CA ARG A 849 23.34 32.27 -29.38
C ARG A 849 22.88 32.05 -27.95
N LEU A 850 22.23 33.06 -27.40
CA LEU A 850 21.55 33.04 -26.11
C LEU A 850 20.10 33.52 -26.27
N PRO A 851 19.21 32.69 -26.85
CA PRO A 851 17.80 33.06 -27.04
C PRO A 851 17.14 33.51 -25.74
N GLN A 852 16.19 34.44 -25.84
CA GLN A 852 15.41 34.89 -24.69
C GLN A 852 14.54 33.75 -24.16
N VAL A 853 14.56 33.54 -22.84
CA VAL A 853 13.76 32.51 -22.17
C VAL A 853 12.31 32.95 -22.01
N VAL A 854 11.40 31.98 -21.93
CA VAL A 854 9.97 32.21 -21.79
C VAL A 854 9.60 32.44 -20.32
N LEU A 855 8.73 33.42 -20.07
CA LEU A 855 8.20 33.72 -18.74
C LEU A 855 7.11 32.71 -18.36
N GLY A 856 7.16 32.17 -17.14
CA GLY A 856 6.12 31.29 -16.60
C GLY A 856 4.83 32.05 -16.30
N LYS A 857 3.70 31.34 -16.27
CA LYS A 857 2.37 31.92 -16.03
C LYS A 857 2.25 32.59 -14.66
N ASP A 858 2.72 31.89 -13.64
CA ASP A 858 2.65 32.32 -12.24
C ASP A 858 3.97 32.97 -11.79
N SER A 859 4.86 33.26 -12.74
CA SER A 859 6.18 33.85 -12.49
C SER A 859 6.18 35.34 -12.81
N ALA A 860 6.61 36.15 -11.84
CA ALA A 860 6.82 37.58 -12.06
C ALA A 860 8.20 37.89 -12.66
N SER A 861 9.10 36.89 -12.78
CA SER A 861 10.46 37.04 -13.29
C SER A 861 10.88 35.85 -14.16
N TYR A 862 11.85 36.10 -15.05
CA TYR A 862 12.39 35.05 -15.92
C TYR A 862 13.28 34.07 -15.13
N PRO A 863 13.30 32.77 -15.49
CA PRO A 863 14.17 31.78 -14.82
C PRO A 863 15.67 32.12 -14.90
N SER A 864 16.09 32.78 -15.98
CA SER A 864 17.43 33.30 -16.22
C SER A 864 17.37 34.58 -17.05
N THR A 865 18.33 35.49 -16.84
CA THR A 865 18.57 36.67 -17.68
C THR A 865 20.00 36.67 -18.22
N THR A 866 20.20 37.27 -19.39
CA THR A 866 21.51 37.51 -20.01
C THR A 866 21.92 38.97 -19.98
N HIS A 867 21.09 39.83 -19.40
CA HIS A 867 21.38 41.25 -19.28
C HIS A 867 22.70 41.48 -18.53
N ASP A 868 23.61 42.26 -19.11
CA ASP A 868 24.92 42.59 -18.55
C ASP A 868 25.79 41.37 -18.16
N ILE A 869 25.58 40.20 -18.78
CA ILE A 869 26.36 38.98 -18.44
C ILE A 869 27.86 39.15 -18.73
N GLU A 870 28.23 39.92 -19.75
CA GLU A 870 29.61 40.27 -20.07
C GLU A 870 30.27 41.17 -19.01
N ARG A 871 29.45 41.88 -18.21
CA ARG A 871 29.87 42.73 -17.09
C ARG A 871 29.80 42.01 -15.74
N SER A 872 29.35 40.76 -15.73
CA SER A 872 29.29 39.95 -14.52
C SER A 872 30.68 39.83 -13.88
N PRO A 873 30.81 39.95 -12.54
CA PRO A 873 32.10 39.78 -11.86
C PRO A 873 32.70 38.38 -12.06
N LEU A 874 31.91 37.40 -12.51
CA LEU A 874 32.34 36.03 -12.74
C LEU A 874 32.94 35.83 -14.15
N ASN A 875 32.69 36.77 -15.07
CA ASN A 875 33.07 36.67 -16.48
C ASN A 875 34.59 36.75 -16.69
N GLU A 876 35.34 37.36 -15.77
CA GLU A 876 36.82 37.37 -15.81
C GLU A 876 37.39 35.95 -15.75
N THR A 877 36.81 35.09 -14.91
CA THR A 877 37.22 33.68 -14.81
C THR A 877 36.57 32.78 -15.87
N GLY A 878 35.55 33.31 -16.54
CA GLY A 878 34.77 32.66 -17.58
C GLY A 878 33.69 31.70 -17.10
N TRP A 879 33.00 31.13 -18.08
CA TRP A 879 31.78 30.36 -17.94
C TRP A 879 31.88 29.05 -18.72
N TYR A 880 31.48 27.96 -18.09
CA TYR A 880 31.11 26.77 -18.83
C TYR A 880 29.73 27.01 -19.46
N ILE A 881 29.64 26.83 -20.77
CA ILE A 881 28.40 26.87 -21.55
C ILE A 881 28.03 25.47 -21.98
N TYR A 882 26.76 25.07 -21.85
CA TYR A 882 26.26 23.76 -22.31
C TYR A 882 25.18 23.98 -23.38
N GLY A 883 25.21 23.17 -24.43
CA GLY A 883 24.31 23.33 -25.56
C GLY A 883 24.61 22.42 -26.74
N ALA A 884 24.12 22.82 -27.91
CA ALA A 884 24.37 22.18 -29.19
C ALA A 884 24.18 23.21 -30.32
N LYS A 885 24.65 22.87 -31.53
CA LYS A 885 24.42 23.69 -32.71
C LYS A 885 22.98 23.59 -33.20
N ASP A 886 22.42 24.71 -33.60
CA ASP A 886 21.15 24.77 -34.33
C ASP A 886 21.33 24.33 -35.81
N LYS A 887 20.23 24.32 -36.56
CA LYS A 887 20.22 24.01 -38.00
C LYS A 887 21.10 24.93 -38.87
N ASN A 888 21.46 26.11 -38.38
CA ASN A 888 22.34 27.07 -39.06
C ASN A 888 23.81 26.88 -38.66
N GLY A 889 24.12 25.88 -37.82
CA GLY A 889 25.47 25.59 -37.34
C GLY A 889 25.94 26.50 -36.20
N GLN A 890 25.07 27.33 -35.62
CA GLN A 890 25.42 28.24 -34.52
C GLN A 890 25.22 27.55 -33.18
N PHE A 891 26.19 27.64 -32.27
CA PHE A 891 26.09 27.04 -30.94
C PHE A 891 25.10 27.82 -30.08
N VAL A 892 24.04 27.15 -29.62
CA VAL A 892 23.01 27.74 -28.74
C VAL A 892 23.29 27.34 -27.31
N VAL A 893 23.49 28.34 -26.45
CA VAL A 893 23.75 28.13 -25.02
C VAL A 893 22.43 27.93 -24.29
N GLN A 894 22.21 26.70 -23.85
CA GLN A 894 21.03 26.29 -23.09
C GLN A 894 21.27 26.35 -21.58
N SER A 895 22.52 26.22 -21.14
CA SER A 895 22.86 26.16 -19.71
C SER A 895 24.23 26.77 -19.39
N LEU A 896 24.40 27.28 -18.17
CA LEU A 896 25.57 28.03 -17.70
C LEU A 896 26.14 27.47 -16.38
N ALA A 897 27.45 27.55 -16.20
CA ALA A 897 28.10 27.36 -14.90
C ALA A 897 29.29 28.31 -14.72
N PRO A 898 29.40 29.04 -13.59
CA PRO A 898 30.58 29.86 -13.30
C PRO A 898 31.81 28.97 -13.12
N ARG A 899 32.88 29.21 -13.88
CA ARG A 899 34.10 28.39 -13.78
C ARG A 899 34.71 28.48 -12.38
N SER A 900 34.82 29.68 -11.83
CA SER A 900 35.39 29.94 -10.50
C SER A 900 34.73 29.15 -9.36
N LEU A 901 33.43 28.89 -9.44
CA LEU A 901 32.69 28.14 -8.41
C LEU A 901 33.10 26.66 -8.36
N LEU A 902 33.29 26.03 -9.52
CA LEU A 902 33.48 24.59 -9.62
C LEU A 902 34.93 24.15 -9.40
N ARG A 903 35.89 25.09 -9.41
CA ARG A 903 37.32 24.79 -9.23
C ARG A 903 37.60 24.37 -7.79
N LEU A 904 38.60 23.49 -7.62
CA LEU A 904 39.15 23.13 -6.30
C LEU A 904 40.07 24.27 -5.77
N GLN A 905 39.57 25.50 -5.77
CA GLN A 905 40.25 26.70 -5.30
C GLN A 905 39.28 27.49 -4.42
N PRO A 906 39.29 27.26 -3.09
CA PRO A 906 38.37 27.95 -2.20
C PRO A 906 38.81 29.40 -2.04
N GLU A 907 37.85 30.32 -1.98
CA GLU A 907 38.07 31.73 -1.64
C GLU A 907 38.58 31.87 -0.21
N GLN A 908 38.11 30.99 0.68
CA GLN A 908 38.46 31.00 2.09
C GLN A 908 38.49 29.57 2.65
N VAL A 909 39.41 29.31 3.58
CA VAL A 909 39.40 28.11 4.42
C VAL A 909 39.11 28.50 5.86
N ILE A 910 38.13 27.84 6.49
CA ILE A 910 37.65 28.15 7.85
C ILE A 910 37.78 26.91 8.73
N PHE A 911 38.30 27.11 9.94
CA PHE A 911 38.65 26.04 10.88
C PHE A 911 37.77 26.03 12.14
N GLY A 912 37.73 24.88 12.82
CA GLY A 912 37.09 24.66 14.12
C GLY A 912 35.63 25.12 14.22
N LYS A 913 35.29 25.78 15.33
CA LYS A 913 33.92 26.25 15.60
C LYS A 913 33.44 27.34 14.62
N ALA A 914 34.36 28.06 13.98
CA ALA A 914 34.01 29.08 13.00
C ALA A 914 33.44 28.45 11.73
N ALA A 915 33.91 27.26 11.34
CA ALA A 915 33.43 26.54 10.15
C ALA A 915 31.92 26.26 10.23
N TYR A 916 31.44 25.71 11.36
CA TYR A 916 30.01 25.48 11.54
C TYR A 916 29.20 26.79 11.68
N ARG A 917 29.78 27.84 12.28
CA ARG A 917 29.14 29.16 12.35
C ARG A 917 28.92 29.74 10.95
N TYR A 918 29.88 29.54 10.05
CA TYR A 918 29.77 29.97 8.66
C TYR A 918 28.59 29.28 7.98
N ILE A 919 28.54 27.94 8.03
CA ILE A 919 27.47 27.14 7.43
C ILE A 919 26.09 27.53 7.98
N ARG A 920 25.95 27.60 9.31
CA ARG A 920 24.66 27.86 9.96
C ARG A 920 24.14 29.28 9.70
N SER A 921 25.01 30.29 9.67
CA SER A 921 24.61 31.70 9.59
C SER A 921 25.22 32.43 8.40
N GLN A 922 26.55 32.56 8.37
CA GLN A 922 27.24 33.52 7.50
C GLN A 922 27.08 33.23 6.01
N ALA A 923 26.89 31.96 5.63
CA ALA A 923 26.62 31.57 4.25
C ALA A 923 25.34 32.20 3.66
N TRP A 924 24.43 32.67 4.53
CA TRP A 924 23.14 33.27 4.16
C TRP A 924 23.00 34.74 4.63
N ASP A 925 24.02 35.30 5.27
CA ASP A 925 23.99 36.68 5.77
C ASP A 925 24.10 37.70 4.62
N ASN A 926 23.43 38.84 4.74
CA ASN A 926 23.47 39.94 3.76
C ASN A 926 23.23 39.50 2.30
N ILE A 927 22.40 38.48 2.09
CA ILE A 927 22.22 37.80 0.80
C ILE A 927 21.87 38.75 -0.36
N VAL A 928 21.09 39.80 -0.09
CA VAL A 928 20.72 40.83 -1.09
C VAL A 928 21.94 41.59 -1.59
N ALA A 929 22.88 41.94 -0.70
CA ALA A 929 24.14 42.60 -1.07
C ALA A 929 25.13 41.66 -1.79
N GLN A 930 24.88 40.35 -1.77
CA GLN A 930 25.67 39.32 -2.45
C GLN A 930 25.10 38.89 -3.79
N LYS A 931 24.01 39.53 -4.25
CA LYS A 931 23.42 39.24 -5.56
C LYS A 931 24.44 39.38 -6.70
N GLY A 932 24.39 38.45 -7.66
CA GLY A 932 25.33 38.37 -8.77
C GLY A 932 26.71 37.81 -8.40
N ARG A 933 26.94 37.43 -7.14
CA ARG A 933 28.19 36.83 -6.66
C ARG A 933 28.03 35.36 -6.28
N ILE A 934 29.16 34.68 -6.24
CA ILE A 934 29.30 33.34 -5.69
C ILE A 934 30.08 33.37 -4.37
N SER A 935 30.16 32.23 -3.69
CA SER A 935 31.22 31.97 -2.72
C SER A 935 31.62 30.50 -2.70
N SER A 936 32.90 30.23 -2.45
CA SER A 936 33.48 28.89 -2.37
C SER A 936 34.35 28.79 -1.13
N VAL A 937 33.90 28.06 -0.10
CA VAL A 937 34.55 28.04 1.22
C VAL A 937 34.81 26.62 1.68
N LEU A 938 36.05 26.33 2.07
CA LEU A 938 36.44 25.04 2.65
C LEU A 938 36.38 25.09 4.18
N CYS A 939 35.54 24.24 4.76
CA CYS A 939 35.24 24.17 6.18
C CYS A 939 35.83 22.90 6.80
N LEU A 940 36.62 23.05 7.86
CA LEU A 940 37.34 21.97 8.53
C LEU A 940 37.13 22.03 10.05
N ASN A 941 37.12 20.88 10.72
CA ASN A 941 37.01 20.81 12.19
C ASN A 941 38.36 21.00 12.92
N GLY A 942 39.48 20.95 12.18
CA GLY A 942 40.83 21.14 12.73
C GLY A 942 41.05 22.54 13.32
N SER A 943 42.19 22.74 13.98
CA SER A 943 42.60 24.03 14.56
C SER A 943 43.95 24.53 14.02
N ASP A 944 44.58 23.80 13.10
CA ASP A 944 45.82 24.19 12.46
C ASP A 944 45.51 25.06 11.23
N GLU A 945 45.75 26.37 11.36
CA GLU A 945 45.52 27.38 10.32
C GLU A 945 46.79 27.69 9.51
N SER A 946 47.84 26.86 9.62
CA SER A 946 49.07 27.05 8.84
C SER A 946 48.82 26.94 7.34
N SER A 947 49.61 27.66 6.54
CA SER A 947 49.52 27.60 5.07
C SER A 947 49.73 26.18 4.54
N SER A 948 50.56 25.37 5.21
CA SER A 948 50.73 23.95 4.90
C SER A 948 49.46 23.13 5.19
N ALA A 949 48.76 23.39 6.30
CA ALA A 949 47.52 22.68 6.62
C ALA A 949 46.40 23.03 5.63
N ILE A 950 46.31 24.30 5.22
CA ILE A 950 45.39 24.76 4.18
C ILE A 950 45.66 24.04 2.86
N GLN A 951 46.91 24.04 2.40
CA GLN A 951 47.27 23.40 1.13
C GLN A 951 47.03 21.89 1.17
N ASN A 952 47.41 21.22 2.26
CA ASN A 952 47.15 19.79 2.44
C ASN A 952 45.65 19.46 2.42
N ALA A 953 44.79 20.32 2.97
CA ALA A 953 43.35 20.11 2.95
C ALA A 953 42.73 20.26 1.56
N ILE A 954 43.30 21.14 0.72
CA ILE A 954 42.92 21.28 -0.70
C ILE A 954 43.45 20.08 -1.50
N ASP A 955 44.72 19.72 -1.33
CA ASP A 955 45.38 18.60 -2.04
C ASP A 955 44.83 17.22 -1.64
N ALA A 956 44.12 17.15 -0.50
CA ALA A 956 43.38 15.97 -0.10
C ALA A 956 42.20 15.64 -1.03
N TRP A 957 41.81 16.54 -1.94
CA TRP A 957 40.82 16.31 -2.98
C TRP A 957 41.52 15.93 -4.30
N GLN A 958 41.41 14.66 -4.66
CA GLN A 958 42.06 14.06 -5.82
C GLN A 958 41.04 13.66 -6.87
N GLU A 959 41.52 13.51 -8.11
CA GLU A 959 40.70 13.02 -9.22
C GLU A 959 40.06 11.67 -8.88
N GLY A 960 38.75 11.56 -9.10
CA GLY A 960 37.96 10.37 -8.76
C GLY A 960 37.30 10.42 -7.37
N ASP A 961 37.70 11.35 -6.49
CA ASP A 961 37.06 11.51 -5.18
C ASP A 961 35.57 11.87 -5.31
N ARG A 962 34.78 11.30 -4.40
CA ARG A 962 33.33 11.56 -4.29
C ARG A 962 33.01 12.26 -2.99
N ALA A 963 32.06 13.19 -3.04
CA ALA A 963 31.47 13.85 -1.89
C ALA A 963 29.95 13.73 -1.90
N LEU A 964 29.37 13.59 -0.71
CA LEU A 964 27.93 13.72 -0.53
C LEU A 964 27.54 15.18 -0.72
N LEU A 965 26.62 15.46 -1.66
CA LEU A 965 26.05 16.79 -1.83
C LEU A 965 24.82 16.95 -0.92
N LEU A 966 24.76 18.04 -0.18
CA LEU A 966 23.56 18.56 0.45
C LEU A 966 23.17 19.87 -0.22
N HIS A 967 22.06 19.84 -0.95
CA HIS A 967 21.57 20.98 -1.70
C HIS A 967 20.46 21.70 -0.94
N THR A 968 20.54 23.03 -0.86
CA THR A 968 19.46 23.88 -0.37
C THR A 968 19.32 25.15 -1.20
N TYR A 969 18.10 25.61 -1.44
CA TYR A 969 17.84 26.90 -2.10
C TYR A 969 16.88 27.80 -1.32
N GLY A 970 16.97 29.10 -1.61
CA GLY A 970 16.08 30.14 -1.11
C GLY A 970 15.05 30.64 -2.15
N GLY A 971 14.35 31.70 -1.78
CA GLY A 971 13.22 32.24 -2.53
C GLY A 971 13.55 33.39 -3.46
N ILE A 972 12.57 33.78 -4.26
CA ILE A 972 12.62 34.93 -5.18
C ILE A 972 11.85 36.10 -4.56
N GLY A 973 12.58 37.16 -4.16
CA GLY A 973 12.07 38.41 -3.59
C GLY A 973 12.11 39.58 -4.58
N GLY A 974 12.18 40.81 -4.06
CA GLY A 974 12.21 42.03 -4.87
C GLY A 974 10.81 42.52 -5.30
N LYS A 975 10.75 43.29 -6.40
CA LYS A 975 9.49 43.75 -7.01
C LYS A 975 8.73 42.58 -7.62
N ASN A 976 9.45 41.66 -8.24
CA ASN A 976 8.93 40.46 -8.91
C ASN A 976 9.02 39.23 -8.00
N LYS A 977 8.62 39.38 -6.74
CA LYS A 977 8.66 38.30 -5.74
C LYS A 977 7.69 37.18 -6.08
N GLU A 978 8.06 35.95 -5.73
CA GLU A 978 7.18 34.80 -5.87
C GLU A 978 6.12 34.77 -4.75
N PRO A 979 4.93 34.18 -5.00
CA PRO A 979 3.86 34.11 -3.99
C PRO A 979 4.30 33.46 -2.66
N ALA A 980 5.14 32.42 -2.73
CA ALA A 980 5.66 31.73 -1.54
C ALA A 980 6.59 32.62 -0.69
N ALA A 981 7.21 33.65 -1.28
CA ALA A 981 8.06 34.62 -0.58
C ALA A 981 7.28 35.88 -0.14
N ALA A 982 5.95 35.90 -0.26
CA ALA A 982 5.12 37.01 0.19
C ALA A 982 5.00 37.12 1.72
N THR A 983 5.31 36.03 2.43
CA THR A 983 5.36 36.02 3.90
C THR A 983 6.81 36.09 4.39
N PRO A 984 7.07 36.46 5.66
CA PRO A 984 8.43 36.44 6.22
C PRO A 984 9.06 35.04 6.30
N ILE A 985 8.28 33.99 6.03
CA ILE A 985 8.68 32.59 6.17
C ILE A 985 8.79 31.97 4.79
N PHE A 986 10.01 31.59 4.42
CA PHE A 986 10.28 30.80 3.22
C PHE A 986 11.01 29.52 3.61
N PHE A 987 10.43 28.35 3.35
CA PHE A 987 10.99 27.07 3.81
C PHE A 987 12.19 26.59 2.97
N GLY A 988 12.22 26.91 1.69
CA GLY A 988 13.22 26.39 0.75
C GLY A 988 12.98 24.93 0.36
N HIS A 989 14.02 24.33 -0.20
CA HIS A 989 14.04 22.92 -0.63
C HIS A 989 15.32 22.25 -0.16
N PHE A 990 15.28 20.92 -0.03
CA PHE A 990 16.41 20.09 0.35
C PHE A 990 16.48 18.86 -0.54
N ALA A 991 17.67 18.57 -1.04
CA ALA A 991 17.97 17.34 -1.76
C ALA A 991 19.38 16.86 -1.44
N TYR A 992 19.60 15.57 -1.60
CA TYR A 992 20.94 14.99 -1.64
C TYR A 992 21.45 14.88 -3.08
N GLY A 993 22.73 14.63 -3.23
CA GLY A 993 23.32 14.24 -4.50
C GLY A 993 24.74 13.75 -4.32
N VAL A 994 25.51 13.82 -5.40
CA VAL A 994 26.92 13.50 -5.41
C VAL A 994 27.69 14.56 -6.17
N ALA A 995 28.85 14.92 -5.65
CA ALA A 995 29.86 15.63 -6.41
C ALA A 995 31.08 14.73 -6.60
N GLN A 996 31.65 14.72 -7.80
CA GLN A 996 32.87 14.01 -8.12
C GLN A 996 33.96 14.99 -8.54
N VAL A 997 35.19 14.77 -8.09
CA VAL A 997 36.35 15.53 -8.57
C VAL A 997 36.78 14.93 -9.91
N VAL A 998 36.71 15.73 -10.96
CA VAL A 998 37.10 15.35 -12.33
C VAL A 998 38.14 16.32 -12.87
N ARG A 999 38.99 15.84 -13.78
CA ARG A 999 39.88 16.69 -14.55
C ARG A 999 39.16 17.23 -15.78
N ASP A 1000 39.00 18.55 -15.84
CA ASP A 1000 38.43 19.20 -17.02
C ASP A 1000 39.41 19.13 -18.21
N PRO A 1001 39.04 18.49 -19.33
CA PRO A 1001 39.91 18.41 -20.50
C PRO A 1001 40.09 19.75 -21.25
N LEU A 1002 39.23 20.76 -21.02
CA LEU A 1002 39.37 22.09 -21.65
C LEU A 1002 40.41 22.96 -20.92
N ALA A 1003 40.34 23.03 -19.59
CA ALA A 1003 41.26 23.84 -18.78
C ALA A 1003 42.45 23.08 -18.18
N ASP A 1004 42.43 21.74 -18.19
CA ASP A 1004 43.41 20.86 -17.52
C ASP A 1004 43.56 21.13 -16.02
N GLU A 1005 42.41 21.32 -15.36
CA GLU A 1005 42.31 21.57 -13.93
C GLU A 1005 41.27 20.65 -13.28
N LEU A 1006 41.42 20.43 -11.98
CA LEU A 1006 40.41 19.68 -11.22
C LEU A 1006 39.21 20.58 -10.91
N ARG A 1007 38.01 20.03 -11.11
CA ARG A 1007 36.74 20.67 -10.78
C ARG A 1007 35.75 19.68 -10.18
N PHE A 1008 34.69 20.19 -9.56
CA PHE A 1008 33.54 19.40 -9.16
C PHE A 1008 32.56 19.20 -10.33
N GLU A 1009 32.27 17.93 -10.63
CA GLU A 1009 31.13 17.49 -11.42
C GLU A 1009 29.97 17.19 -10.47
N ILE A 1010 28.80 17.81 -10.65
CA ILE A 1010 27.72 17.77 -9.65
C ILE A 1010 26.45 17.17 -10.24
N SER A 1011 25.91 16.16 -9.55
CA SER A 1011 24.62 15.54 -9.86
C SER A 1011 23.69 15.54 -8.64
N TYR A 1012 22.46 16.00 -8.86
CA TYR A 1012 21.42 16.16 -7.85
C TYR A 1012 20.46 14.99 -7.92
N HIS A 1013 20.14 14.40 -6.76
CA HIS A 1013 19.10 13.38 -6.64
C HIS A 1013 17.83 14.04 -6.09
N GLN A 1014 17.03 14.59 -7.01
CA GLN A 1014 15.87 15.40 -6.68
C GLN A 1014 14.67 14.51 -6.33
N VAL A 1015 14.46 14.31 -5.03
CA VAL A 1015 13.17 13.85 -4.49
C VAL A 1015 12.24 15.06 -4.51
N TYR A 1016 11.53 15.26 -5.62
CA TYR A 1016 10.75 16.48 -5.86
C TYR A 1016 9.33 16.14 -6.33
N THR A 1017 8.34 16.84 -5.80
CA THR A 1017 6.94 16.60 -6.16
C THR A 1017 6.62 17.11 -7.56
N HIS A 1018 5.51 16.64 -8.12
CA HIS A 1018 5.01 17.17 -9.39
C HIS A 1018 4.81 18.69 -9.28
N ASN A 1019 5.20 19.41 -10.33
CA ASN A 1019 5.33 20.88 -10.33
C ASN A 1019 4.91 21.46 -11.68
N THR A 1020 4.79 22.79 -11.73
CA THR A 1020 4.38 23.52 -12.93
C THR A 1020 5.48 23.61 -13.98
N ASP A 1021 6.76 23.58 -13.59
CA ASP A 1021 7.93 23.82 -14.45
C ASP A 1021 8.41 22.58 -15.22
N GLY A 1022 7.90 21.38 -14.89
CA GLY A 1022 8.30 20.14 -15.54
C GLY A 1022 9.65 19.60 -15.01
N LEU A 1023 9.98 19.87 -13.76
CA LEU A 1023 11.11 19.22 -13.11
C LEU A 1023 10.74 17.79 -12.73
N ILE A 1024 11.49 16.81 -13.26
CA ILE A 1024 11.24 15.38 -13.04
C ILE A 1024 12.08 14.89 -11.86
N ALA A 1025 11.46 14.22 -10.88
CA ALA A 1025 12.18 13.56 -9.80
C ALA A 1025 13.15 12.50 -10.34
N GLY A 1026 14.42 12.55 -9.93
CA GLY A 1026 15.44 11.64 -10.45
C GLY A 1026 16.85 12.17 -10.24
N THR A 1027 17.80 11.65 -11.02
CA THR A 1027 19.17 12.19 -11.08
C THR A 1027 19.25 13.25 -12.16
N LEU A 1028 19.67 14.46 -11.80
CA LEU A 1028 19.83 15.60 -12.71
C LEU A 1028 21.27 16.11 -12.63
N HIS A 1029 21.92 16.28 -13.78
CA HIS A 1029 23.22 16.94 -13.84
C HIS A 1029 23.09 18.46 -13.59
N TRP A 1030 24.18 19.13 -13.18
CA TRP A 1030 24.25 20.59 -13.07
C TRP A 1030 23.61 21.30 -14.26
N SER A 1031 23.93 20.84 -15.47
CA SER A 1031 23.44 21.45 -16.70
C SER A 1031 21.92 21.52 -16.78
N ARG A 1032 21.21 20.56 -16.16
CA ARG A 1032 19.75 20.47 -16.18
C ARG A 1032 19.10 21.11 -14.96
N TYR A 1033 19.70 20.95 -13.78
CA TYR A 1033 19.06 21.38 -12.52
C TYR A 1033 19.34 22.83 -12.15
N LEU A 1034 20.61 23.22 -12.08
CA LEU A 1034 20.97 24.60 -11.74
C LEU A 1034 21.19 25.45 -12.97
N GLY A 1035 22.04 24.99 -13.89
CA GLY A 1035 22.56 25.81 -14.97
C GLY A 1035 21.58 26.09 -16.11
N ASP A 1036 20.54 25.26 -16.28
CA ASP A 1036 19.57 25.40 -17.36
C ASP A 1036 18.91 26.78 -17.33
N ARG A 1037 18.97 27.51 -18.45
CA ARG A 1037 18.48 28.89 -18.52
C ARG A 1037 16.95 28.96 -18.46
N GLN A 1038 16.24 27.92 -18.92
CA GLN A 1038 14.78 27.90 -18.96
C GLN A 1038 14.19 27.12 -17.77
N PHE A 1039 14.79 25.98 -17.44
CA PHE A 1039 14.26 25.03 -16.45
C PHE A 1039 15.06 24.98 -15.15
N GLY A 1040 16.18 25.70 -15.07
CA GLY A 1040 17.09 25.71 -13.93
C GLY A 1040 16.94 26.94 -13.04
N TRP A 1041 17.69 26.94 -11.94
CA TRP A 1041 17.51 27.89 -10.82
C TRP A 1041 18.64 28.91 -10.64
N LEU A 1042 19.74 28.81 -11.40
CA LEU A 1042 20.96 29.59 -11.17
C LEU A 1042 20.74 31.12 -11.17
N GLY A 1043 19.93 31.61 -12.12
CA GLY A 1043 19.69 33.04 -12.31
C GLY A 1043 18.62 33.63 -11.40
N SER A 1044 17.73 32.81 -10.86
CA SER A 1044 16.52 33.27 -10.16
C SER A 1044 16.54 33.00 -8.65
N ARG A 1045 17.27 31.97 -8.17
CA ARG A 1045 17.29 31.59 -6.75
C ARG A 1045 18.70 31.64 -6.15
N PRO A 1046 18.84 31.97 -4.86
CA PRO A 1046 20.08 31.72 -4.14
C PRO A 1046 20.20 30.24 -3.74
N VAL A 1047 21.38 29.63 -3.92
CA VAL A 1047 21.63 28.21 -3.68
C VAL A 1047 22.86 28.01 -2.79
N CYS A 1048 22.78 27.06 -1.85
CA CYS A 1048 23.88 26.58 -1.03
C CYS A 1048 24.02 25.07 -1.21
N ASP A 1049 25.09 24.68 -1.89
CA ASP A 1049 25.49 23.29 -2.09
C ASP A 1049 26.67 22.98 -1.17
N ILE A 1050 26.50 22.01 -0.27
CA ILE A 1050 27.52 21.60 0.68
C ILE A 1050 28.03 20.21 0.29
N LEU A 1051 29.31 20.13 -0.06
CA LEU A 1051 29.99 18.91 -0.46
C LEU A 1051 30.73 18.34 0.76
N VAL A 1052 30.36 17.14 1.17
CA VAL A 1052 30.90 16.50 2.36
C VAL A 1052 31.72 15.28 1.96
N LYS A 1053 33.04 15.35 2.15
CA LYS A 1053 33.96 14.22 2.01
C LYS A 1053 34.32 13.67 3.39
N LEU A 1054 34.02 12.40 3.62
CA LEU A 1054 34.39 11.67 4.82
C LEU A 1054 34.65 10.22 4.42
N ASP A 1055 35.90 9.76 4.48
CA ASP A 1055 36.29 8.45 3.95
C ASP A 1055 35.48 7.28 4.53
N ALA A 1056 35.03 7.38 5.79
CA ALA A 1056 34.14 6.38 6.40
C ALA A 1056 32.76 6.24 5.71
N PHE A 1057 32.31 7.28 5.00
CA PHE A 1057 31.02 7.32 4.31
C PHE A 1057 31.15 7.33 2.78
N THR A 1058 32.11 8.10 2.25
CA THR A 1058 32.31 8.29 0.80
C THR A 1058 33.26 7.26 0.19
N GLY A 1059 34.16 6.67 0.99
CA GLY A 1059 35.09 5.65 0.55
C GLY A 1059 34.44 4.28 0.32
N ASP A 1060 35.06 3.47 -0.53
CA ASP A 1060 34.67 2.08 -0.72
C ASP A 1060 35.30 1.18 0.36
N TYR A 1061 34.57 0.12 0.68
CA TYR A 1061 34.96 -0.99 1.54
C TYR A 1061 35.05 -2.25 0.70
N ASP A 1062 36.12 -3.02 0.89
CA ASP A 1062 36.37 -4.25 0.15
C ASP A 1062 35.79 -5.45 0.90
N PHE A 1063 34.85 -6.16 0.27
CA PHE A 1063 34.25 -7.38 0.76
C PHE A 1063 34.57 -8.54 -0.19
N GLU A 1064 35.68 -9.25 0.04
CA GLU A 1064 36.10 -10.40 -0.78
C GLU A 1064 36.20 -10.06 -2.28
N GLY A 1065 36.69 -8.87 -2.61
CA GLY A 1065 36.81 -8.35 -3.97
C GLY A 1065 35.60 -7.53 -4.45
N LEU A 1066 34.52 -7.45 -3.67
CA LEU A 1066 33.36 -6.60 -3.96
C LEU A 1066 33.48 -5.25 -3.24
N GLN A 1067 33.66 -4.18 -4.01
CA GLN A 1067 33.68 -2.81 -3.49
C GLN A 1067 32.27 -2.33 -3.15
N ARG A 1068 32.05 -1.86 -1.91
CA ARG A 1068 30.77 -1.29 -1.45
C ARG A 1068 31.01 0.03 -0.73
N SER A 1069 30.21 1.05 -1.03
CA SER A 1069 30.24 2.34 -0.34
C SER A 1069 28.87 2.70 0.23
N PRO A 1070 28.81 3.23 1.48
CA PRO A 1070 27.59 3.79 2.06
C PRO A 1070 26.96 4.85 1.16
N LEU A 1071 27.78 5.71 0.54
CA LEU A 1071 27.30 6.70 -0.42
C LEU A 1071 26.62 6.03 -1.62
N THR A 1072 27.24 5.03 -2.26
CA THR A 1072 26.62 4.30 -3.38
C THR A 1072 25.27 3.68 -2.97
N ARG A 1073 25.19 3.12 -1.76
CA ARG A 1073 23.93 2.55 -1.24
C ARG A 1073 22.87 3.62 -1.01
N MET A 1074 23.26 4.77 -0.48
CA MET A 1074 22.37 5.92 -0.31
C MET A 1074 21.82 6.42 -1.66
N LEU A 1075 22.68 6.52 -2.68
CA LEU A 1075 22.26 6.93 -4.03
C LEU A 1075 21.26 5.93 -4.62
N ALA A 1076 21.48 4.63 -4.46
CA ALA A 1076 20.51 3.61 -4.89
C ALA A 1076 19.14 3.75 -4.19
N GLN A 1077 19.13 4.06 -2.89
CA GLN A 1077 17.90 4.33 -2.15
C GLN A 1077 17.19 5.61 -2.64
N LEU A 1078 17.95 6.66 -2.98
CA LEU A 1078 17.39 7.87 -3.60
C LEU A 1078 16.83 7.60 -5.00
N GLN A 1079 17.47 6.76 -5.80
CA GLN A 1079 16.95 6.36 -7.11
C GLN A 1079 15.62 5.60 -7.00
N VAL A 1080 15.50 4.72 -6.01
CA VAL A 1080 14.22 4.07 -5.65
C VAL A 1080 13.17 5.11 -5.24
N MET A 1081 13.52 6.04 -4.35
CA MET A 1081 12.58 7.07 -3.89
C MET A 1081 12.09 7.96 -5.05
N THR A 1082 13.01 8.42 -5.89
CA THR A 1082 12.68 9.29 -7.04
C THR A 1082 11.85 8.59 -8.09
N ALA A 1083 12.08 7.30 -8.37
CA ALA A 1083 11.22 6.50 -9.25
C ALA A 1083 9.76 6.50 -8.79
N ARG A 1084 9.54 6.40 -7.48
CA ARG A 1084 8.19 6.39 -6.91
C ARG A 1084 7.56 7.77 -6.88
N TYR A 1085 8.35 8.81 -6.64
CA TYR A 1085 7.90 10.19 -6.73
C TYR A 1085 7.38 10.55 -8.12
N ARG A 1086 7.97 10.01 -9.19
CA ARG A 1086 7.54 10.21 -10.59
C ARG A 1086 6.15 9.67 -10.90
N ILE A 1087 5.67 8.67 -10.17
CA ILE A 1087 4.36 8.03 -10.42
C ILE A 1087 3.42 8.06 -9.21
N GLY A 1088 3.79 8.75 -8.12
CA GLY A 1088 2.95 8.83 -6.92
C GLY A 1088 2.73 7.49 -6.22
N ASP A 1089 3.70 6.58 -6.25
CA ASP A 1089 3.51 5.17 -5.84
C ASP A 1089 2.38 4.45 -6.59
N GLY A 1090 2.21 4.79 -7.87
CA GLY A 1090 1.09 4.30 -8.66
C GLY A 1090 -0.17 5.16 -8.58
N THR A 1091 -0.22 6.22 -7.77
CA THR A 1091 -1.39 7.12 -7.72
C THR A 1091 -1.36 8.26 -8.75
N GLY A 1092 -0.32 8.30 -9.59
CA GLY A 1092 -0.14 9.30 -10.65
C GLY A 1092 0.37 10.67 -10.18
N GLY A 1093 0.49 10.93 -8.87
CA GLY A 1093 0.89 12.22 -8.34
C GLY A 1093 1.54 12.18 -6.95
N THR A 1094 2.43 13.12 -6.68
CA THR A 1094 3.04 13.34 -5.36
C THR A 1094 2.88 14.81 -4.96
N TYR A 1095 2.61 15.05 -3.68
CA TYR A 1095 2.29 16.38 -3.15
C TYR A 1095 2.99 16.61 -1.81
N VAL A 1096 3.36 17.86 -1.53
CA VAL A 1096 3.99 18.24 -0.26
C VAL A 1096 2.94 18.27 0.85
N GLY A 1097 3.20 17.59 1.96
CA GLY A 1097 2.36 17.60 3.15
C GLY A 1097 3.13 17.49 4.47
N PRO A 1098 2.47 17.69 5.62
CA PRO A 1098 3.12 17.65 6.95
C PRO A 1098 3.81 16.33 7.32
N ALA A 1099 3.40 15.22 6.69
CA ALA A 1099 3.95 13.88 6.93
C ALA A 1099 4.85 13.37 5.78
N ASN A 1100 4.81 14.05 4.63
CA ASN A 1100 5.49 13.67 3.38
C ASN A 1100 6.10 14.94 2.77
N ASN A 1101 7.40 15.13 2.96
CA ASN A 1101 8.14 16.17 2.26
C ASN A 1101 9.51 15.66 1.83
N CYS A 1102 10.03 16.35 0.82
CA CYS A 1102 11.29 16.03 0.15
C CYS A 1102 12.46 15.87 1.15
N ALA A 1103 12.50 16.66 2.23
CA ALA A 1103 13.56 16.62 3.21
C ALA A 1103 13.50 15.35 4.09
N GLN A 1104 12.32 14.96 4.55
CA GLN A 1104 12.13 13.73 5.32
C GLN A 1104 12.47 12.48 4.51
N ASP A 1105 11.93 12.39 3.29
CA ASP A 1105 12.11 11.21 2.44
C ASP A 1105 13.56 11.12 1.90
N SER A 1106 14.22 12.25 1.65
CA SER A 1106 15.65 12.27 1.33
C SER A 1106 16.50 11.77 2.50
N ASN A 1107 16.18 12.15 3.73
CA ASN A 1107 16.91 11.69 4.92
C ASN A 1107 16.68 10.20 5.23
N GLN A 1108 15.56 9.62 4.84
CA GLN A 1108 15.34 8.17 4.93
C GLN A 1108 16.41 7.38 4.18
N ALA A 1109 16.84 7.84 3.00
CA ALA A 1109 17.89 7.18 2.22
C ALA A 1109 19.25 7.17 2.96
N LEU A 1110 19.59 8.28 3.64
CA LEU A 1110 20.80 8.35 4.49
C LEU A 1110 20.73 7.30 5.60
N PHE A 1111 19.60 7.19 6.31
CA PHE A 1111 19.44 6.21 7.39
C PHE A 1111 19.48 4.77 6.90
N ALA A 1112 18.75 4.46 5.82
CA ALA A 1112 18.72 3.14 5.21
C ALA A 1112 20.13 2.70 4.81
N SER A 1113 20.93 3.59 4.19
CA SER A 1113 22.29 3.26 3.76
C SER A 1113 23.20 2.81 4.92
N ILE A 1114 23.11 3.48 6.07
CA ILE A 1114 23.94 3.18 7.25
C ILE A 1114 23.48 1.88 7.91
N GLN A 1115 22.16 1.67 8.05
CA GLN A 1115 21.63 0.43 8.64
C GLN A 1115 21.91 -0.79 7.76
N ASP A 1116 21.74 -0.67 6.44
CA ASP A 1116 22.04 -1.74 5.49
C ASP A 1116 23.52 -2.15 5.57
N THR A 1117 24.41 -1.15 5.55
CA THR A 1117 25.86 -1.39 5.66
C THR A 1117 26.20 -2.08 6.98
N LYS A 1118 25.62 -1.62 8.09
CA LYS A 1118 25.77 -2.25 9.40
C LYS A 1118 25.26 -3.69 9.40
N ALA A 1119 24.07 -3.95 8.86
CA ALA A 1119 23.45 -5.26 8.85
C ALA A 1119 24.29 -6.27 8.05
N ILE A 1120 24.76 -5.89 6.85
CA ILE A 1120 25.65 -6.71 6.01
C ILE A 1120 26.91 -7.11 6.78
N ILE A 1121 27.51 -6.15 7.48
CA ILE A 1121 28.76 -6.39 8.21
C ILE A 1121 28.52 -7.21 9.49
N GLN A 1122 27.41 -6.98 10.19
CA GLN A 1122 27.06 -7.72 11.41
C GLN A 1122 26.52 -9.13 11.16
N SER A 1123 25.89 -9.40 10.01
CA SER A 1123 25.47 -10.76 9.63
C SER A 1123 26.65 -11.72 9.43
N ASN A 1124 27.88 -11.21 9.49
CA ASN A 1124 29.11 -11.92 9.23
C ASN A 1124 30.10 -11.69 10.40
N GLN A 1125 29.72 -12.08 11.63
CA GLN A 1125 30.51 -11.80 12.85
C GLN A 1125 31.92 -12.44 12.84
N ASP A 1126 32.04 -13.67 12.33
CA ASP A 1126 33.33 -14.35 12.18
C ASP A 1126 34.21 -13.67 11.11
N TRP A 1127 33.56 -13.14 10.08
CA TRP A 1127 34.22 -12.38 9.02
C TRP A 1127 34.73 -11.03 9.53
N LEU A 1128 34.02 -10.34 10.43
CA LEU A 1128 34.44 -9.05 11.00
C LEU A 1128 35.77 -9.12 11.76
N GLN A 1129 36.00 -10.21 12.51
CA GLN A 1129 37.24 -10.42 13.24
C GLN A 1129 38.41 -10.74 12.30
N ASN A 1130 38.19 -11.60 11.31
CA ASN A 1130 39.21 -11.98 10.33
C ASN A 1130 39.52 -10.83 9.36
N TRP A 1131 38.51 -10.19 8.78
CA TRP A 1131 38.65 -9.05 7.86
C TRP A 1131 39.26 -7.83 8.55
N GLY A 1132 38.86 -7.53 9.79
CA GLY A 1132 39.44 -6.42 10.55
C GLY A 1132 40.93 -6.59 10.85
N SER A 1133 41.41 -7.84 10.91
CA SER A 1133 42.85 -8.13 11.02
C SER A 1133 43.61 -7.94 9.70
N VAL A 1134 42.96 -8.18 8.56
CA VAL A 1134 43.54 -8.04 7.22
C VAL A 1134 43.49 -6.59 6.72
N TYR A 1135 42.41 -5.85 7.02
CA TYR A 1135 42.18 -4.46 6.59
C TYR A 1135 41.94 -3.52 7.79
N PRO A 1136 42.94 -3.28 8.65
CA PRO A 1136 42.78 -2.54 9.90
C PRO A 1136 42.28 -1.10 9.70
N GLN A 1137 42.72 -0.42 8.64
CA GLN A 1137 42.25 0.93 8.31
C GLN A 1137 40.76 0.94 7.91
N GLN A 1138 40.28 -0.08 7.19
CA GLN A 1138 38.87 -0.17 6.82
C GLN A 1138 37.99 -0.47 8.03
N ALA A 1139 38.48 -1.28 8.97
CA ALA A 1139 37.78 -1.55 10.23
C ALA A 1139 37.64 -0.30 11.11
N GLU A 1140 38.68 0.55 11.17
CA GLU A 1140 38.60 1.84 11.88
C GLU A 1140 37.55 2.77 11.26
N ARG A 1141 37.59 2.95 9.94
CA ARG A 1141 36.58 3.73 9.19
C ARG A 1141 35.18 3.19 9.42
N PHE A 1142 35.01 1.87 9.45
CA PHE A 1142 33.71 1.25 9.74
C PHE A 1142 33.23 1.55 11.17
N GLY A 1143 34.12 1.47 12.16
CA GLY A 1143 33.81 1.86 13.53
C GLY A 1143 33.39 3.33 13.64
N GLN A 1144 33.99 4.21 12.84
CA GLN A 1144 33.58 5.61 12.71
C GLN A 1144 32.18 5.75 12.09
N LEU A 1145 31.87 5.01 11.01
CA LEU A 1145 30.56 4.99 10.35
C LEU A 1145 29.43 4.58 11.31
N ILE A 1146 29.66 3.57 12.17
CA ILE A 1146 28.66 3.12 13.15
C ILE A 1146 28.35 4.22 14.17
N LYS A 1147 29.37 4.93 14.67
CA LYS A 1147 29.20 6.06 15.60
C LYS A 1147 28.49 7.24 14.92
N LEU A 1148 28.87 7.55 13.68
CA LEU A 1148 28.21 8.54 12.83
C LEU A 1148 26.71 8.25 12.70
N GLY A 1149 26.35 7.00 12.39
CA GLY A 1149 24.96 6.54 12.28
C GLY A 1149 24.15 6.72 13.56
N ALA A 1150 24.73 6.38 14.71
CA ALA A 1150 24.07 6.53 16.01
C ALA A 1150 23.82 8.02 16.35
N ASP A 1151 24.79 8.89 16.06
CA ASP A 1151 24.66 10.33 16.27
C ASP A 1151 23.62 10.96 15.32
N LEU A 1152 23.64 10.60 14.03
CA LEU A 1152 22.63 11.04 13.05
C LEU A 1152 21.21 10.66 13.52
N LYS A 1153 21.02 9.42 13.99
CA LYS A 1153 19.73 8.94 14.49
C LYS A 1153 19.28 9.75 15.71
N ARG A 1154 20.18 9.98 16.68
CA ARG A 1154 19.87 10.73 17.90
C ARG A 1154 19.45 12.18 17.62
N GLU A 1155 20.16 12.86 16.73
CA GLU A 1155 19.93 14.30 16.49
C GLU A 1155 18.74 14.59 15.57
N LEU A 1156 18.56 13.79 14.52
CA LEU A 1156 17.47 13.95 13.55
C LEU A 1156 16.15 13.32 14.01
N GLN A 1157 16.17 12.36 14.95
CA GLN A 1157 14.99 11.73 15.57
C GLN A 1157 15.03 11.78 17.12
N PRO A 1158 14.97 12.97 17.74
CA PRO A 1158 15.22 13.15 19.17
C PRO A 1158 14.23 12.44 20.11
N PHE A 1159 13.02 12.09 19.64
CA PHE A 1159 11.97 11.46 20.46
C PHE A 1159 11.89 9.92 20.33
N GLY A 1160 12.89 9.29 19.70
CA GLY A 1160 13.27 7.90 19.96
C GLY A 1160 12.32 6.77 19.52
N LYS A 1161 11.17 7.06 18.89
CA LYS A 1161 10.37 6.02 18.21
C LYS A 1161 10.69 6.04 16.71
N PRO A 1162 11.38 5.01 16.19
CA PRO A 1162 11.67 4.90 14.77
C PRO A 1162 10.38 4.88 13.96
N ARG A 1163 10.42 5.52 12.79
CA ARG A 1163 9.41 5.34 11.76
C ARG A 1163 9.48 3.85 11.35
N PRO A 1164 8.39 3.07 11.45
CA PRO A 1164 8.44 1.62 11.24
C PRO A 1164 8.77 1.22 9.78
N ASP A 1165 8.44 2.07 8.82
CA ASP A 1165 8.89 1.99 7.42
C ASP A 1165 10.41 2.11 7.31
N TRP A 1166 11.08 2.83 8.22
CA TRP A 1166 12.56 2.92 8.26
C TRP A 1166 13.21 1.70 8.93
N GLU A 1167 12.50 1.00 9.83
CA GLU A 1167 12.99 -0.23 10.47
C GLU A 1167 12.77 -1.48 9.62
N ASN A 1168 11.66 -1.54 8.88
CA ASN A 1168 11.30 -2.74 8.11
C ASN A 1168 11.90 -2.75 6.68
N GLN A 1169 12.70 -1.74 6.31
CA GLN A 1169 13.21 -1.54 4.93
C GLN A 1169 12.09 -1.62 3.87
N GLU A 1170 10.85 -1.30 4.26
CA GLU A 1170 9.76 -1.26 3.33
C GLU A 1170 9.97 -0.04 2.45
N TYR A 1171 10.21 -0.27 1.16
CA TYR A 1171 10.17 0.75 0.13
C TYR A 1171 8.72 1.25 0.02
N ASN A 1172 8.24 2.00 1.02
CA ASN A 1172 6.92 2.62 1.14
C ASN A 1172 7.07 4.14 1.14
N LEU A 1173 6.33 4.84 0.26
CA LEU A 1173 6.27 6.29 0.26
C LEU A 1173 5.62 6.64 1.59
N GLY A 1174 6.13 7.70 2.25
CA GLY A 1174 5.61 8.12 3.54
C GLY A 1174 4.08 8.07 3.52
N SER A 1175 3.51 7.31 4.47
CA SER A 1175 2.07 7.11 4.50
C SER A 1175 1.41 8.49 4.57
N THR A 1176 0.48 8.80 3.66
CA THR A 1176 -0.20 10.11 3.68
C THR A 1176 -0.87 10.30 5.04
N LEU A 1177 -1.10 11.55 5.48
CA LEU A 1177 -1.83 11.86 6.73
C LEU A 1177 -3.11 11.02 6.92
N GLU A 1178 -3.69 10.52 5.83
CA GLU A 1178 -4.90 9.70 5.79
C GLU A 1178 -4.73 8.22 6.18
N ASP A 1179 -3.52 7.67 6.17
CA ASP A 1179 -3.29 6.26 6.54
C ASP A 1179 -3.41 6.07 8.05
N GLU A 1180 -2.79 6.97 8.82
CA GLU A 1180 -2.84 7.00 10.28
C GLU A 1180 -2.64 8.43 10.84
N PRO A 1181 -3.66 9.30 10.82
CA PRO A 1181 -3.52 10.75 11.06
C PRO A 1181 -2.87 11.11 12.41
N LEU A 1182 -3.24 10.42 13.49
CA LEU A 1182 -2.65 10.66 14.81
C LEU A 1182 -1.20 10.16 14.90
N ARG A 1183 -0.87 9.06 14.21
CA ARG A 1183 0.51 8.54 14.15
C ARG A 1183 1.37 9.41 13.25
N ASN A 1184 0.89 9.82 12.07
CA ASN A 1184 1.56 10.72 11.14
C ASN A 1184 1.80 12.12 11.72
N LEU A 1185 0.84 12.67 12.48
CA LEU A 1185 1.04 13.92 13.22
C LEU A 1185 2.10 13.74 14.31
N ALA A 1186 2.04 12.66 15.10
CA ALA A 1186 3.07 12.36 16.11
C ALA A 1186 4.45 12.08 15.48
N MET A 1187 4.50 11.48 14.28
CA MET A 1187 5.72 11.21 13.51
C MET A 1187 6.33 12.49 12.92
N GLY A 1188 5.51 13.40 12.38
CA GLY A 1188 5.95 14.73 11.94
C GLY A 1188 6.51 15.55 13.10
N LEU A 1189 5.87 15.49 14.28
CA LEU A 1189 6.38 16.13 15.50
C LEU A 1189 7.66 15.46 16.03
N GLY A 1190 7.77 14.13 15.93
CA GLY A 1190 8.93 13.34 16.35
C GLY A 1190 10.20 13.56 15.51
N SER A 1191 10.04 14.04 14.27
CA SER A 1191 11.11 14.29 13.30
C SER A 1191 11.16 15.75 12.84
N TRP A 1192 10.70 16.70 13.66
CA TRP A 1192 10.52 18.10 13.26
C TRP A 1192 11.78 18.77 12.66
N ARG A 1193 12.99 18.30 13.03
CA ARG A 1193 14.26 18.81 12.47
C ARG A 1193 14.47 18.44 11.00
N THR A 1194 13.85 17.37 10.51
CA THR A 1194 13.87 16.97 9.10
C THR A 1194 12.71 17.56 8.30
N LEU A 1195 11.74 18.23 8.93
CA LEU A 1195 10.68 18.98 8.22
C LEU A 1195 11.20 20.27 7.58
N LEU A 1196 12.28 20.85 8.12
CA LEU A 1196 12.81 22.14 7.70
C LEU A 1196 14.07 21.92 6.84
N PRO A 1197 14.00 22.21 5.52
CA PRO A 1197 15.08 21.94 4.58
C PRO A 1197 16.48 22.38 5.04
N ARG A 1198 16.62 23.67 5.40
CA ARG A 1198 17.89 24.22 5.86
C ARG A 1198 18.35 23.62 7.18
N LYS A 1199 17.43 23.42 8.14
CA LYS A 1199 17.79 22.84 9.44
C LYS A 1199 18.29 21.40 9.31
N ALA A 1200 17.70 20.62 8.42
CA ALA A 1200 18.14 19.26 8.12
C ALA A 1200 19.58 19.26 7.58
N SER A 1201 19.85 20.11 6.58
CA SER A 1201 21.19 20.31 6.02
C SER A 1201 22.22 20.70 7.08
N ASP A 1202 21.93 21.76 7.85
CA ASP A 1202 22.81 22.26 8.91
C ASP A 1202 23.13 21.18 9.95
N THR A 1203 22.14 20.38 10.33
CA THR A 1203 22.28 19.32 11.34
C THR A 1203 23.14 18.17 10.83
N VAL A 1204 22.92 17.72 9.60
CA VAL A 1204 23.72 16.64 9.00
C VAL A 1204 25.18 17.08 8.89
N VAL A 1205 25.44 18.25 8.31
CA VAL A 1205 26.82 18.76 8.13
C VAL A 1205 27.53 18.96 9.47
N GLN A 1206 26.83 19.44 10.50
CA GLN A 1206 27.39 19.56 11.85
C GLN A 1206 27.93 18.22 12.37
N ILE A 1207 27.16 17.16 12.17
CA ILE A 1207 27.52 15.82 12.63
C ILE A 1207 28.70 15.30 11.81
N PHE A 1208 28.71 15.47 10.49
CA PHE A 1208 29.86 15.08 9.67
C PHE A 1208 31.14 15.83 10.06
N LEU A 1209 31.07 17.14 10.33
CA LEU A 1209 32.21 17.93 10.83
C LEU A 1209 32.75 17.39 12.16
N LYS A 1210 31.88 16.94 13.08
CA LYS A 1210 32.30 16.30 14.34
C LYS A 1210 33.17 15.06 14.11
N TYR A 1211 32.98 14.37 12.98
CA TYR A 1211 33.78 13.22 12.55
C TYR A 1211 34.93 13.61 11.61
N ASN A 1212 35.36 14.87 11.62
CA ASN A 1212 36.46 15.41 10.81
C ASN A 1212 36.24 15.29 9.29
N ALA A 1213 34.98 15.37 8.84
CA ALA A 1213 34.70 15.49 7.43
C ALA A 1213 35.31 16.79 6.85
N CYS A 1214 35.76 16.71 5.61
CA CYS A 1214 36.18 17.85 4.81
C CYS A 1214 34.95 18.41 4.07
N VAL A 1215 34.57 19.66 4.35
CA VAL A 1215 33.28 20.21 3.89
C VAL A 1215 33.51 21.41 2.99
N TRP A 1216 33.11 21.32 1.72
CA TRP A 1216 33.20 22.42 0.77
C TRP A 1216 31.81 23.07 0.60
N VAL A 1217 31.70 24.38 0.81
CA VAL A 1217 30.45 25.13 0.70
C VAL A 1217 30.48 25.98 -0.56
N LEU A 1218 29.57 25.69 -1.49
CA LEU A 1218 29.40 26.39 -2.76
C LEU A 1218 28.10 27.20 -2.71
N ARG A 1219 28.22 28.52 -2.91
CA ARG A 1219 27.10 29.47 -2.87
C ARG A 1219 26.93 30.17 -4.20
N THR A 1220 25.70 30.30 -4.64
CA THR A 1220 25.30 31.19 -5.74
C THR A 1220 24.16 32.09 -5.27
N ASN A 1221 24.15 33.36 -5.69
CA ASN A 1221 23.10 34.30 -5.36
C ASN A 1221 22.59 34.98 -6.64
N GLN A 1222 21.70 34.32 -7.38
CA GLN A 1222 21.12 34.86 -8.63
C GLN A 1222 22.22 35.31 -9.61
N VAL A 1223 22.96 34.34 -10.15
CA VAL A 1223 24.17 34.59 -10.96
C VAL A 1223 23.92 34.28 -12.44
N GLY A 1224 24.67 34.94 -13.32
CA GLY A 1224 24.43 34.97 -14.76
C GLY A 1224 24.39 36.42 -15.21
N GLY A 1225 23.35 36.81 -15.95
CA GLY A 1225 22.98 38.21 -16.11
C GLY A 1225 22.36 38.82 -14.84
N TYR A 1226 22.11 40.12 -14.86
CA TYR A 1226 21.58 40.88 -13.73
C TYR A 1226 20.14 41.34 -13.99
N ASP A 1227 19.18 40.88 -13.16
CA ASP A 1227 17.78 41.35 -13.20
C ASP A 1227 17.53 42.26 -11.99
N PRO A 1228 17.34 43.58 -12.15
CA PRO A 1228 17.19 44.51 -11.02
C PRO A 1228 15.87 44.34 -10.24
N ASP A 1229 14.87 43.62 -10.74
CA ASP A 1229 13.54 43.54 -10.15
C ASP A 1229 13.33 42.34 -9.22
N ILE A 1230 14.28 41.41 -9.16
CA ILE A 1230 14.29 40.31 -8.18
C ILE A 1230 15.34 40.51 -7.09
N GLU A 1231 15.16 39.90 -5.93
CA GLU A 1231 16.17 39.87 -4.86
C GLU A 1231 16.24 38.46 -4.24
N PRO A 1232 17.40 37.99 -3.76
CA PRO A 1232 17.48 36.67 -3.15
C PRO A 1232 16.86 36.67 -1.75
N VAL A 1233 16.07 35.64 -1.43
CA VAL A 1233 15.48 35.44 -0.09
C VAL A 1233 16.08 34.20 0.55
N ALA A 1234 16.62 34.31 1.76
CA ALA A 1234 17.18 33.16 2.47
C ALA A 1234 16.06 32.21 2.97
N PRO A 1235 16.25 30.88 2.94
CA PRO A 1235 15.34 29.95 3.56
C PRO A 1235 15.48 30.01 5.09
N MET A 1236 14.35 29.82 5.78
CA MET A 1236 14.23 29.90 7.23
C MET A 1236 14.99 28.75 7.92
N THR A 1237 15.64 29.06 9.04
CA THR A 1237 16.24 28.09 9.98
C THR A 1237 16.11 28.59 11.42
N PHE A 1238 16.09 27.68 12.40
CA PHE A 1238 15.99 27.97 13.85
C PHE A 1238 17.32 27.72 14.59
#